data_AF-A0A3B0Y9Y0-F1
#
_entry.id   AF-A0A3B0Y9Y0-F1
#
_cell.length_a   1.000
_cell.length_b   1.000
_cell.length_c   1.000
_cell.angle_alpha   90.00
_cell.angle_beta   90.00
_cell.angle_gamma   90.00
#
_symmetry.space_group_name_H-M   'P 1'
#
loop_
_entity.id
_entity.type
_entity.pdbx_description
1 polymer ?
#
loop_
_entity_poly.entity_id
_entity_poly.type
_entity_poly.pdbx_seq_one_letter_code
_entity_poly.pdbx_strand_id
1 'polypeptide(L)'
;MKFITFTVLLMSWIVPFSSHAENKTNKNVMLVLDASGSMWGKINGTAKINIARTVVKGMLSDWDKNTPLGLIVYGHRRRGDCRDIQTLIPVSTVNPQKFMQTLNTISPKGKTPIGAAVKQAAESLKYTEDSATIILVSDGIETCGMDPCKLGVILKKNGVDFKTHVIGFDIKSQKAIAQLKCLAKNTGGQYFSAKDAPALKKALVKTIKIVKVSKPIVVEPKPVKKVESLEGLKLQATIVSEGKLLEKGVVYSLYFAEKSQAGKRKKINYWNNQGTMIRKLKVGKYFVTAHYGTNGFAEAEVEVKVNKLTTYTFNMNVGTLRVKGIAIDKADPLKKGIVFSLYYPEKDIKGNRKKVNYWNNQGTMIRVLRAGQYFVTARYGVNAYTEATIEIKANQLTDYVFNLSIGSVRLNSIVTDKADPLKKGVVYSIYYANKDLQGNRKKINYWNNQGAMVRVLGAGKYFVTARYGVNGHAEAELEVKANQLTDYVFNLNVGAVRLKGVAITGSEPLKKGIVYSFYYAQKDLTGQRKKINYWNNQGAMVRTLAAGKYFLTAKYGVNASAATEVEVKPNQLAEFVFTLNVGTLKISSAATKESSPYTNGNQFSLYYAKKDIKGNRTKINYWNNQGIMIKLLKAGTYHVVTKRGKLIVETEVTIEANKVSDIKVIVKPL
;
A
#
# COMPACT_ATOMS: atom_id res chain seq x y z
N MET A 1 -110.79 -28.37 -21.67
CA MET A 1 -109.87 -29.47 -22.02
C MET A 1 -108.57 -28.86 -22.52
N LYS A 2 -107.47 -29.03 -21.75
CA LYS A 2 -106.05 -29.10 -22.19
C LYS A 2 -105.33 -27.89 -22.86
N PHE A 3 -104.26 -27.48 -22.16
CA PHE A 3 -102.91 -27.06 -22.59
C PHE A 3 -102.58 -25.60 -22.97
N ILE A 4 -101.98 -24.93 -21.97
CA ILE A 4 -100.77 -24.09 -21.95
C ILE A 4 -99.93 -24.10 -23.25
N THR A 5 -99.54 -22.93 -23.74
CA THR A 5 -98.20 -22.74 -24.35
C THR A 5 -97.62 -21.36 -24.03
N PHE A 6 -96.42 -21.44 -23.46
CA PHE A 6 -95.56 -20.41 -22.89
C PHE A 6 -94.92 -19.56 -24.01
N THR A 7 -94.95 -18.23 -23.92
CA THR A 7 -94.06 -17.36 -24.70
C THR A 7 -92.97 -16.83 -23.77
N VAL A 8 -91.76 -17.41 -23.87
CA VAL A 8 -90.58 -17.02 -23.09
C VAL A 8 -89.95 -15.77 -23.69
N LEU A 9 -89.78 -14.77 -22.84
CA LEU A 9 -89.01 -13.54 -23.06
C LEU A 9 -87.53 -13.89 -23.33
N LEU A 10 -87.00 -13.54 -24.49
CA LEU A 10 -85.59 -13.72 -24.85
C LEU A 10 -84.73 -12.66 -24.14
N MET A 11 -84.17 -13.02 -22.99
CA MET A 11 -83.23 -12.19 -22.24
C MET A 11 -81.79 -12.50 -22.70
N SER A 12 -81.25 -11.62 -23.53
CA SER A 12 -79.89 -11.72 -24.09
C SER A 12 -78.83 -11.65 -22.98
N TRP A 13 -78.19 -12.78 -22.66
CA TRP A 13 -77.01 -12.85 -21.81
C TRP A 13 -75.79 -12.30 -22.56
N ILE A 14 -75.36 -11.09 -22.23
CA ILE A 14 -74.00 -10.62 -22.54
C ILE A 14 -73.08 -11.29 -21.52
N VAL A 15 -72.35 -12.31 -21.94
CA VAL A 15 -71.23 -12.87 -21.18
C VAL A 15 -70.05 -11.92 -21.34
N PRO A 16 -69.54 -11.26 -20.28
CA PRO A 16 -68.28 -10.56 -20.40
C PRO A 16 -67.17 -11.61 -20.52
N PHE A 17 -66.59 -11.72 -21.72
CA PHE A 17 -65.31 -12.37 -21.92
C PHE A 17 -64.28 -11.60 -21.08
N SER A 18 -64.02 -12.09 -19.86
CA SER A 18 -62.86 -11.66 -19.09
C SER A 18 -61.60 -12.15 -19.79
N SER A 19 -61.07 -11.32 -20.68
CA SER A 19 -59.73 -11.48 -21.23
C SER A 19 -58.74 -11.42 -20.07
N HIS A 20 -58.33 -12.58 -19.56
CA HIS A 20 -57.20 -12.68 -18.66
C HIS A 20 -55.95 -12.34 -19.45
N ALA A 21 -55.56 -11.06 -19.44
CA ALA A 21 -54.22 -10.67 -19.82
C ALA A 21 -53.25 -11.27 -18.80
N GLU A 22 -52.67 -12.43 -19.15
CA GLU A 22 -51.61 -13.08 -18.40
C GLU A 22 -50.38 -12.16 -18.44
N ASN A 23 -50.25 -11.28 -17.44
CA ASN A 23 -49.18 -10.30 -17.37
C ASN A 23 -47.88 -11.02 -16.95
N LYS A 24 -47.22 -11.67 -17.91
CA LYS A 24 -45.88 -12.26 -17.74
C LYS A 24 -44.88 -11.15 -17.44
N THR A 25 -44.56 -10.96 -16.16
CA THR A 25 -43.42 -10.14 -15.75
C THR A 25 -42.12 -10.81 -16.22
N ASN A 26 -41.52 -10.26 -17.27
CA ASN A 26 -40.28 -10.77 -17.84
C ASN A 26 -39.14 -10.61 -16.82
N LYS A 27 -38.46 -11.70 -16.49
CA LYS A 27 -37.32 -11.70 -15.57
C LYS A 27 -36.06 -11.21 -16.30
N ASN A 28 -35.43 -10.18 -15.78
CA ASN A 28 -34.18 -9.66 -16.34
C ASN A 28 -33.01 -10.54 -15.89
N VAL A 29 -32.23 -11.05 -16.84
CA VAL A 29 -31.08 -11.93 -16.56
C VAL A 29 -29.77 -11.26 -16.95
N MET A 30 -28.75 -11.37 -16.10
CA MET A 30 -27.38 -10.97 -16.42
C MET A 30 -26.44 -12.19 -16.35
N LEU A 31 -25.77 -12.50 -17.46
CA LEU A 31 -24.64 -13.42 -17.46
C LEU A 31 -23.38 -12.66 -17.03
N VAL A 32 -22.74 -13.09 -15.96
CA VAL A 32 -21.44 -12.59 -15.50
C VAL A 32 -20.39 -13.65 -15.78
N LEU A 33 -19.47 -13.36 -16.72
CA LEU A 33 -18.46 -14.30 -17.17
C LEU A 33 -17.06 -13.91 -16.68
N ASP A 34 -16.39 -14.86 -16.06
CA ASP A 34 -14.97 -14.79 -15.74
C ASP A 34 -14.11 -14.87 -17.01
N ALA A 35 -13.26 -13.87 -17.19
CA ALA A 35 -12.19 -13.86 -18.17
C ALA A 35 -10.88 -13.42 -17.50
N SER A 36 -10.68 -13.78 -16.24
CA SER A 36 -9.41 -13.60 -15.55
C SER A 36 -8.32 -14.50 -16.16
N GLY A 37 -7.05 -14.21 -15.88
CA GLY A 37 -5.93 -14.91 -16.52
C GLY A 37 -5.95 -16.44 -16.38
N SER A 38 -6.58 -16.99 -15.34
CA SER A 38 -6.75 -18.44 -15.13
C SER A 38 -7.62 -19.12 -16.19
N MET A 39 -8.47 -18.37 -16.90
CA MET A 39 -9.31 -18.87 -17.99
C MET A 39 -8.52 -19.26 -19.26
N TRP A 40 -7.21 -18.99 -19.29
CA TRP A 40 -6.28 -19.59 -20.27
C TRP A 40 -5.85 -21.01 -19.92
N GLY A 41 -6.11 -21.47 -18.69
CA GLY A 41 -5.91 -22.86 -18.29
C GLY A 41 -6.67 -23.81 -19.22
N LYS A 42 -6.13 -25.02 -19.40
CA LYS A 42 -6.68 -26.00 -20.33
C LYS A 42 -7.35 -27.16 -19.59
N ILE A 43 -8.46 -27.65 -20.14
CA ILE A 43 -9.10 -28.91 -19.77
C ILE A 43 -9.09 -29.77 -21.02
N ASN A 44 -8.47 -30.96 -20.96
CA ASN A 44 -8.33 -31.87 -22.10
C ASN A 44 -7.83 -31.14 -23.37
N GLY A 45 -6.76 -30.35 -23.23
CA GLY A 45 -6.13 -29.61 -24.34
C GLY A 45 -6.82 -28.30 -24.76
N THR A 46 -8.07 -28.06 -24.35
CA THR A 46 -8.85 -26.87 -24.75
C THR A 46 -8.86 -25.80 -23.66
N ALA A 47 -8.61 -24.53 -24.03
CA ALA A 47 -8.65 -23.42 -23.08
C ALA A 47 -10.05 -23.24 -22.46
N LYS A 48 -10.13 -22.99 -21.15
CA LYS A 48 -11.37 -22.78 -20.40
C LYS A 48 -12.27 -21.71 -21.02
N ILE A 49 -11.71 -20.60 -21.48
CA ILE A 49 -12.48 -19.55 -22.16
C ILE A 49 -13.15 -20.05 -23.44
N ASN A 50 -12.50 -20.93 -24.21
CA ASN A 50 -13.07 -21.50 -25.43
C ASN A 50 -14.22 -22.46 -25.08
N ILE A 51 -14.06 -23.25 -24.03
CA ILE A 51 -15.14 -24.11 -23.51
C ILE A 51 -16.34 -23.26 -23.09
N ALA A 52 -16.12 -22.19 -22.33
CA ALA A 52 -17.18 -21.27 -21.91
C ALA A 52 -17.93 -20.65 -23.10
N ARG A 53 -17.22 -20.23 -24.15
CA ARG A 53 -17.84 -19.71 -25.39
C ARG A 53 -18.73 -20.73 -26.07
N THR A 54 -18.26 -21.97 -26.25
CA THR A 54 -19.03 -23.04 -26.87
C THR A 54 -20.30 -23.35 -26.07
N VAL A 55 -20.20 -23.34 -24.74
CA VAL A 55 -21.35 -23.61 -23.87
C VAL A 55 -22.36 -22.45 -23.89
N VAL A 56 -21.91 -21.20 -23.88
CA VAL A 56 -22.80 -20.04 -24.03
C VAL A 56 -23.49 -20.04 -25.40
N LYS A 57 -22.78 -20.41 -26.47
CA LYS A 57 -23.38 -20.58 -27.81
C LYS A 57 -24.55 -21.57 -27.77
N GLY A 58 -24.36 -22.72 -27.14
CA GLY A 58 -25.44 -23.72 -26.99
C GLY A 58 -26.60 -23.21 -26.13
N MET A 59 -26.32 -22.44 -25.07
CA MET A 59 -27.35 -21.80 -24.25
C MET A 59 -28.22 -20.83 -25.08
N LEU A 60 -27.61 -20.04 -25.96
CA LEU A 60 -28.32 -19.04 -26.75
C LEU A 60 -29.29 -19.67 -27.76
N SER A 61 -29.03 -20.91 -28.19
CA SER A 61 -29.95 -21.67 -29.06
C SER A 61 -31.28 -22.00 -28.38
N ASP A 62 -31.24 -22.29 -27.08
CA ASP A 62 -32.43 -22.65 -26.28
C ASP A 62 -32.99 -21.47 -25.46
N TRP A 63 -32.46 -20.26 -25.67
CA TRP A 63 -32.85 -19.08 -24.90
C TRP A 63 -34.25 -18.61 -25.29
N ASP A 64 -35.06 -18.26 -24.29
CA ASP A 64 -36.39 -17.69 -24.54
C ASP A 64 -36.22 -16.26 -25.08
N LYS A 65 -36.69 -16.02 -26.31
CA LYS A 65 -36.58 -14.73 -26.99
C LYS A 65 -37.25 -13.59 -26.21
N ASN A 66 -38.23 -13.91 -25.35
CA ASN A 66 -38.95 -12.94 -24.53
C ASN A 66 -38.26 -12.63 -23.19
N THR A 67 -37.17 -13.34 -22.85
CA THR A 67 -36.40 -13.10 -21.62
C THR A 67 -35.18 -12.21 -21.92
N PRO A 68 -35.13 -10.97 -21.39
CA PRO A 68 -33.98 -10.09 -21.59
C PRO A 68 -32.70 -10.66 -20.96
N LEU A 69 -31.58 -10.60 -21.68
CA LEU A 69 -30.28 -11.08 -21.22
C LEU A 69 -29.18 -10.04 -21.49
N GLY A 70 -28.39 -9.75 -20.46
CA GLY A 70 -27.15 -8.97 -20.57
C GLY A 70 -25.89 -9.82 -20.40
N LEU A 71 -24.74 -9.22 -20.70
CA LEU A 71 -23.40 -9.78 -20.51
C LEU A 71 -22.48 -8.78 -19.81
N ILE A 72 -21.99 -9.17 -18.64
CA ILE A 72 -20.86 -8.54 -17.95
C ILE A 72 -19.68 -9.49 -17.95
N VAL A 73 -18.49 -8.95 -18.20
CA VAL A 73 -17.23 -9.71 -18.22
C VAL A 73 -16.21 -9.00 -17.36
N TYR A 74 -15.43 -9.75 -16.59
CA TYR A 74 -14.32 -9.21 -15.83
C TYR A 74 -12.99 -9.86 -16.19
N GLY A 75 -11.90 -9.09 -16.02
CA GLY A 75 -10.54 -9.56 -16.21
C GLY A 75 -10.07 -9.66 -17.67
N HIS A 76 -10.82 -9.16 -18.67
CA HIS A 76 -10.49 -9.40 -20.08
C HIS A 76 -9.64 -8.31 -20.78
N ARG A 77 -9.23 -7.23 -20.10
CA ARG A 77 -8.54 -6.08 -20.75
C ARG A 77 -7.23 -5.68 -20.08
N ARG A 78 -7.17 -5.73 -18.75
CA ARG A 78 -6.08 -5.11 -17.95
C ARG A 78 -5.50 -6.10 -16.93
N ARG A 79 -4.18 -6.31 -17.00
CA ARG A 79 -3.45 -7.15 -16.05
C ARG A 79 -3.39 -6.45 -14.69
N GLY A 80 -3.74 -7.15 -13.62
CA GLY A 80 -3.62 -6.66 -12.24
C GLY A 80 -4.67 -5.64 -11.77
N ASP A 81 -5.61 -5.21 -12.62
CA ASP A 81 -6.60 -4.17 -12.30
C ASP A 81 -7.92 -4.77 -11.78
N CYS A 82 -8.25 -4.48 -10.52
CA CYS A 82 -9.49 -4.92 -9.88
C CYS A 82 -10.75 -4.17 -10.35
N ARG A 83 -10.58 -3.13 -11.17
CA ARG A 83 -11.69 -2.39 -11.78
C ARG A 83 -11.95 -2.84 -13.21
N ASP A 84 -11.33 -3.94 -13.66
CA ASP A 84 -11.53 -4.47 -14.99
C ASP A 84 -12.82 -5.28 -15.10
N ILE A 85 -13.94 -4.57 -15.05
CA ILE A 85 -15.30 -5.09 -15.25
C ILE A 85 -15.92 -4.27 -16.38
N GLN A 86 -16.62 -4.93 -17.30
CA GLN A 86 -17.30 -4.27 -18.41
C GLN A 86 -18.63 -4.93 -18.68
N THR A 87 -19.68 -4.11 -18.79
CA THR A 87 -20.92 -4.50 -19.45
C THR A 87 -20.67 -4.48 -20.95
N LEU A 88 -20.57 -5.65 -21.57
CA LEU A 88 -20.39 -5.77 -23.03
C LEU A 88 -21.74 -5.74 -23.75
N ILE A 89 -22.77 -6.29 -23.12
CA ILE A 89 -24.13 -6.32 -23.66
C ILE A 89 -25.06 -5.84 -22.54
N PRO A 90 -25.68 -4.64 -22.67
CA PRO A 90 -26.75 -4.23 -21.79
C PRO A 90 -27.92 -5.22 -21.83
N VAL A 91 -28.72 -5.27 -20.78
CA VAL A 91 -29.87 -6.19 -20.73
C VAL A 91 -30.91 -5.77 -21.77
N SER A 92 -31.16 -6.63 -22.73
CA SER A 92 -32.13 -6.41 -23.80
C SER A 92 -32.62 -7.75 -24.36
N THR A 93 -33.58 -7.69 -25.29
CA THR A 93 -33.91 -8.83 -26.16
C THR A 93 -32.65 -9.35 -26.85
N VAL A 94 -32.49 -10.67 -26.91
CA VAL A 94 -31.26 -11.33 -27.35
C VAL A 94 -31.23 -11.49 -28.86
N ASN A 95 -30.16 -11.01 -29.48
CA ASN A 95 -29.73 -11.43 -30.82
C ASN A 95 -28.55 -12.40 -30.66
N PRO A 96 -28.73 -13.73 -30.85
CA PRO A 96 -27.68 -14.73 -30.62
C PRO A 96 -26.39 -14.48 -31.42
N GLN A 97 -26.51 -14.01 -32.67
CA GLN A 97 -25.37 -13.74 -33.55
C GLN A 97 -24.53 -12.58 -33.01
N LYS A 98 -25.16 -11.45 -32.67
CA LYS A 98 -24.47 -10.28 -32.09
C LYS A 98 -23.88 -10.60 -30.72
N PHE A 99 -24.57 -11.43 -29.93
CA PHE A 99 -24.08 -11.87 -28.62
C PHE A 99 -22.80 -12.68 -28.77
N MET A 100 -22.77 -13.64 -29.70
CA MET A 100 -21.58 -14.45 -29.97
C MET A 100 -20.43 -13.66 -30.58
N GLN A 101 -20.71 -12.71 -31.48
CA GLN A 101 -19.67 -11.80 -32.01
C GLN A 101 -18.96 -11.06 -30.87
N THR A 102 -19.74 -10.50 -29.93
CA THR A 102 -19.19 -9.81 -28.76
C THR A 102 -18.43 -10.76 -27.84
N LEU A 103 -18.93 -11.98 -27.62
CA LEU A 103 -18.27 -12.97 -26.75
C LEU A 103 -16.92 -13.43 -27.32
N ASN A 104 -16.79 -13.48 -28.64
CA ASN A 104 -15.57 -13.91 -29.32
C ASN A 104 -14.43 -12.90 -29.23
N THR A 105 -14.70 -11.62 -28.93
CA THR A 105 -13.65 -10.59 -28.77
C THR A 105 -12.97 -10.63 -27.40
N ILE A 106 -13.47 -11.42 -26.45
CA ILE A 106 -12.98 -11.45 -25.05
C ILE A 106 -11.66 -12.19 -24.96
N SER A 107 -10.60 -11.57 -24.44
CA SER A 107 -9.32 -12.26 -24.19
C SER A 107 -8.98 -12.26 -22.71
N PRO A 108 -8.78 -13.41 -22.05
CA PRO A 108 -8.44 -13.42 -20.64
C PRO A 108 -7.10 -12.73 -20.30
N LYS A 109 -7.04 -11.93 -19.23
CA LYS A 109 -5.83 -11.11 -18.93
C LYS A 109 -5.61 -10.70 -17.47
N GLY A 110 -6.67 -10.55 -16.70
CA GLY A 110 -6.74 -9.73 -15.48
C GLY A 110 -7.04 -10.54 -14.22
N LYS A 111 -7.43 -9.80 -13.17
CA LYS A 111 -7.82 -10.36 -11.87
C LYS A 111 -9.29 -10.82 -11.86
N THR A 112 -9.73 -11.34 -10.71
CA THR A 112 -11.03 -11.98 -10.47
C THR A 112 -11.87 -11.16 -9.48
N PRO A 113 -12.43 -9.98 -9.87
CA PRO A 113 -13.23 -9.11 -8.99
C PRO A 113 -14.71 -9.54 -8.90
N ILE A 114 -14.99 -10.76 -8.41
CA ILE A 114 -16.33 -11.39 -8.40
C ILE A 114 -17.38 -10.50 -7.73
N GLY A 115 -17.12 -10.02 -6.51
CA GLY A 115 -18.05 -9.22 -5.73
C GLY A 115 -18.40 -7.90 -6.40
N ALA A 116 -17.40 -7.22 -6.96
CA ALA A 116 -17.64 -5.97 -7.69
C ALA A 116 -18.43 -6.23 -8.99
N ALA A 117 -18.16 -7.33 -9.69
CA ALA A 117 -18.87 -7.70 -10.91
C ALA A 117 -20.33 -8.09 -10.64
N VAL A 118 -20.59 -8.89 -9.59
CA VAL A 118 -21.94 -9.27 -9.16
C VAL A 118 -22.72 -8.05 -8.67
N LYS A 119 -22.08 -7.12 -7.95
CA LYS A 119 -22.71 -5.86 -7.54
C LYS A 119 -23.09 -5.02 -8.76
N GLN A 120 -22.18 -4.81 -9.71
CA GLN A 120 -22.46 -4.07 -10.94
C GLN A 120 -23.58 -4.72 -11.77
N ALA A 121 -23.61 -6.05 -11.83
CA ALA A 121 -24.67 -6.80 -12.49
C ALA A 121 -26.03 -6.60 -11.81
N ALA A 122 -26.08 -6.68 -10.48
CA ALA A 122 -27.31 -6.44 -9.71
C ALA A 122 -27.82 -5.00 -9.94
N GLU A 123 -26.94 -4.01 -9.87
CA GLU A 123 -27.27 -2.61 -10.14
C GLU A 123 -27.75 -2.39 -11.58
N SER A 124 -27.12 -3.06 -12.56
CA SER A 124 -27.55 -2.99 -13.97
C SER A 124 -28.94 -3.59 -14.21
N LEU A 125 -29.33 -4.56 -13.38
CA LEU A 125 -30.66 -5.19 -13.41
C LEU A 125 -31.69 -4.43 -12.56
N LYS A 126 -31.32 -3.31 -11.93
CA LYS A 126 -32.18 -2.58 -10.99
C LYS A 126 -32.79 -3.50 -9.93
N TYR A 127 -31.97 -4.37 -9.36
CA TYR A 127 -32.42 -5.48 -8.49
C TYR A 127 -33.28 -5.09 -7.28
N THR A 128 -33.32 -3.82 -6.87
CA THR A 128 -34.18 -3.31 -5.78
C THR A 128 -35.59 -2.93 -6.24
N GLU A 129 -35.81 -2.86 -7.55
CA GLU A 129 -37.06 -2.46 -8.20
C GLU A 129 -37.67 -3.66 -8.95
N ASP A 130 -36.82 -4.37 -9.71
CA ASP A 130 -37.24 -5.47 -10.59
C ASP A 130 -36.73 -6.83 -10.10
N SER A 131 -37.47 -7.89 -10.46
CA SER A 131 -36.99 -9.27 -10.31
C SER A 131 -35.73 -9.47 -11.14
N ALA A 132 -34.62 -9.78 -10.48
CA ALA A 132 -33.30 -9.79 -11.09
C ALA A 132 -32.57 -11.11 -10.84
N THR A 133 -32.10 -11.75 -11.91
CA THR A 133 -31.33 -13.00 -11.84
C THR A 133 -29.94 -12.83 -12.43
N ILE A 134 -28.91 -13.21 -11.67
CA ILE A 134 -27.53 -13.29 -12.15
C ILE A 134 -27.16 -14.76 -12.35
N ILE A 135 -26.49 -15.04 -13.47
CA ILE A 135 -25.79 -16.30 -13.72
C ILE A 135 -24.29 -15.98 -13.73
N LEU A 136 -23.57 -16.36 -12.69
CA LEU A 136 -22.12 -16.18 -12.58
C LEU A 136 -21.40 -17.46 -13.03
N VAL A 137 -20.45 -17.35 -13.95
CA VAL A 137 -19.51 -18.42 -14.31
C VAL A 137 -18.12 -17.97 -13.90
N SER A 138 -17.45 -18.69 -13.00
CA SER A 138 -16.08 -18.38 -12.56
C SER A 138 -15.23 -19.62 -12.32
N ASP A 139 -13.93 -19.51 -12.56
CA ASP A 139 -12.94 -20.57 -12.36
C ASP A 139 -12.03 -20.36 -11.14
N GLY A 140 -12.32 -19.35 -10.31
CA GLY A 140 -11.37 -18.87 -9.31
C GLY A 140 -11.97 -18.31 -8.03
N ILE A 141 -11.07 -17.96 -7.11
CA ILE A 141 -11.38 -17.21 -5.90
C ILE A 141 -11.37 -15.70 -6.19
N GLU A 142 -12.11 -14.94 -5.41
CA GLU A 142 -12.00 -13.48 -5.39
C GLU A 142 -10.56 -13.02 -5.06
N THR A 143 -9.96 -12.20 -5.94
CA THR A 143 -8.57 -11.70 -5.79
C THR A 143 -8.48 -10.18 -5.59
N CYS A 144 -9.62 -9.51 -5.39
CA CYS A 144 -9.72 -8.05 -5.35
C CYS A 144 -10.30 -7.48 -4.05
N GLY A 145 -10.38 -8.31 -3.00
CA GLY A 145 -10.57 -7.86 -1.62
C GLY A 145 -12.02 -7.65 -1.17
N MET A 146 -13.01 -7.87 -2.04
CA MET A 146 -14.41 -7.96 -1.61
C MET A 146 -14.70 -9.34 -0.98
N ASP A 147 -15.80 -9.43 -0.24
CA ASP A 147 -16.31 -10.70 0.29
C ASP A 147 -17.64 -11.04 -0.43
N PRO A 148 -17.63 -11.93 -1.43
CA PRO A 148 -18.84 -12.32 -2.16
C PRO A 148 -19.93 -12.92 -1.26
N CYS A 149 -19.55 -13.61 -0.19
CA CYS A 149 -20.49 -14.22 0.75
C CYS A 149 -21.28 -13.14 1.51
N LYS A 150 -20.58 -12.12 2.04
CA LYS A 150 -21.23 -10.95 2.69
C LYS A 150 -22.04 -10.12 1.69
N LEU A 151 -21.54 -9.94 0.48
CA LEU A 151 -22.27 -9.23 -0.57
C LEU A 151 -23.61 -9.92 -0.87
N GLY A 152 -23.63 -11.25 -0.94
CA GLY A 152 -24.86 -12.01 -1.17
C GLY A 152 -25.97 -11.69 -0.15
N VAL A 153 -25.62 -11.55 1.13
CA VAL A 153 -26.57 -11.15 2.20
C VAL A 153 -27.14 -9.76 1.94
N ILE A 154 -26.27 -8.80 1.58
CA ILE A 154 -26.66 -7.42 1.31
C ILE A 154 -27.57 -7.34 0.09
N LEU A 155 -27.25 -8.06 -0.98
CA LEU A 155 -28.05 -8.06 -2.20
C LEU A 155 -29.40 -8.74 -2.00
N LYS A 156 -29.46 -9.86 -1.27
CA LYS A 156 -30.73 -10.54 -0.96
C LYS A 156 -31.66 -9.67 -0.12
N LYS A 157 -31.12 -9.00 0.90
CA LYS A 157 -31.90 -8.15 1.80
C LYS A 157 -32.55 -6.96 1.09
N ASN A 158 -31.88 -6.41 0.08
CA ASN A 158 -32.32 -5.19 -0.59
C ASN A 158 -33.08 -5.46 -1.91
N GLY A 159 -32.99 -6.68 -2.45
CA GLY A 159 -33.50 -6.99 -3.79
C GLY A 159 -34.93 -7.53 -3.81
N VAL A 160 -35.65 -7.25 -4.91
CA VAL A 160 -36.94 -7.84 -5.26
C VAL A 160 -36.68 -9.14 -6.04
N ASP A 161 -37.09 -10.29 -5.49
CA ASP A 161 -36.81 -11.64 -6.02
C ASP A 161 -35.37 -11.82 -6.56
N PHE A 162 -34.37 -11.20 -5.91
CA PHE A 162 -33.00 -11.25 -6.39
C PHE A 162 -32.37 -12.62 -6.13
N LYS A 163 -31.75 -13.20 -7.17
CA LYS A 163 -31.05 -14.49 -7.12
C LYS A 163 -29.73 -14.43 -7.88
N THR A 164 -28.68 -15.04 -7.33
CA THR A 164 -27.42 -15.28 -8.05
C THR A 164 -27.14 -16.77 -8.13
N HIS A 165 -27.32 -17.36 -9.30
CA HIS A 165 -26.86 -18.70 -9.61
C HIS A 165 -25.38 -18.67 -9.94
N VAL A 166 -24.60 -19.61 -9.41
CA VAL A 166 -23.15 -19.64 -9.56
C VAL A 166 -22.71 -20.98 -10.12
N ILE A 167 -21.91 -20.95 -11.18
CA ILE A 167 -21.30 -22.12 -11.79
C ILE A 167 -19.78 -22.01 -11.58
N GLY A 168 -19.25 -22.86 -10.69
CA GLY A 168 -17.82 -22.98 -10.46
C GLY A 168 -17.20 -23.91 -11.50
N PHE A 169 -16.33 -23.37 -12.36
CA PHE A 169 -15.75 -24.07 -13.50
C PHE A 169 -14.29 -24.48 -13.25
N ASP A 170 -14.02 -25.78 -13.18
CA ASP A 170 -12.69 -26.35 -12.90
C ASP A 170 -11.99 -25.69 -11.68
N ILE A 171 -12.73 -25.60 -10.57
CA ILE A 171 -12.24 -25.05 -9.31
C ILE A 171 -11.72 -26.19 -8.43
N LYS A 172 -10.43 -26.15 -8.10
CA LYS A 172 -9.79 -27.11 -7.18
C LYS A 172 -9.76 -26.61 -5.73
N SER A 173 -9.77 -25.29 -5.51
CA SER A 173 -9.67 -24.69 -4.19
C SER A 173 -10.97 -24.83 -3.41
N GLN A 174 -10.93 -25.54 -2.26
CA GLN A 174 -12.08 -25.64 -1.35
C GLN A 174 -12.54 -24.27 -0.84
N LYS A 175 -11.61 -23.34 -0.63
CA LYS A 175 -11.93 -21.96 -0.22
C LYS A 175 -12.70 -21.21 -1.30
N ALA A 176 -12.31 -21.36 -2.57
CA ALA A 176 -13.04 -20.77 -3.69
C ALA A 176 -14.44 -21.37 -3.83
N ILE A 177 -14.55 -22.71 -3.73
CA ILE A 177 -15.83 -23.41 -3.73
C ILE A 177 -16.74 -22.92 -2.61
N ALA A 178 -16.23 -22.81 -1.38
CA ALA A 178 -16.99 -22.34 -0.23
C ALA A 178 -17.49 -20.90 -0.40
N GLN A 179 -16.64 -19.99 -0.90
CA GLN A 179 -16.99 -18.60 -1.16
C GLN A 179 -18.11 -18.47 -2.20
N LEU A 180 -18.00 -19.19 -3.33
CA LEU A 180 -18.99 -19.17 -4.41
C LEU A 180 -20.32 -19.85 -4.00
N LYS A 181 -20.25 -20.98 -3.29
CA LYS A 181 -21.42 -21.62 -2.68
C LYS A 181 -22.14 -20.68 -1.72
N CYS A 182 -21.40 -19.97 -0.88
CA CYS A 182 -21.98 -19.01 0.04
C CYS A 182 -22.72 -17.87 -0.68
N LEU A 183 -22.10 -17.28 -1.72
CA LEU A 183 -22.74 -16.24 -2.53
C LEU A 183 -24.09 -16.72 -3.11
N ALA A 184 -24.09 -17.91 -3.72
CA ALA A 184 -25.32 -18.49 -4.27
C ALA A 184 -26.38 -18.70 -3.18
N LYS A 185 -26.00 -19.35 -2.07
CA LYS A 185 -26.89 -19.65 -0.93
C LYS A 185 -27.51 -18.37 -0.35
N ASN A 186 -26.68 -17.36 -0.08
CA ASN A 186 -27.13 -16.12 0.57
C ASN A 186 -28.06 -15.28 -0.31
N THR A 187 -28.02 -15.46 -1.63
CA THR A 187 -28.96 -14.83 -2.57
C THR A 187 -30.20 -15.69 -2.85
N GLY A 188 -30.26 -16.92 -2.32
CA GLY A 188 -31.30 -17.88 -2.66
C GLY A 188 -31.17 -18.46 -4.07
N GLY A 189 -29.99 -18.34 -4.68
CA GLY A 189 -29.62 -19.01 -5.92
C GLY A 189 -29.03 -20.40 -5.67
N GLN A 190 -28.58 -21.05 -6.75
CA GLN A 190 -27.99 -22.39 -6.71
C GLN A 190 -26.53 -22.36 -7.14
N TYR A 191 -25.72 -23.22 -6.53
CA TYR A 191 -24.34 -23.46 -6.94
C TYR A 191 -24.24 -24.77 -7.73
N PHE A 192 -23.56 -24.72 -8.87
CA PHE A 192 -23.23 -25.90 -9.68
C PHE A 192 -21.72 -26.01 -9.85
N SER A 193 -21.20 -27.23 -9.71
CA SER A 193 -19.79 -27.52 -10.00
C SER A 193 -19.70 -28.10 -11.42
N ALA A 194 -18.79 -27.58 -12.23
CA ALA A 194 -18.49 -28.08 -13.56
C ALA A 194 -17.00 -28.39 -13.67
N LYS A 195 -16.63 -29.65 -13.90
CA LYS A 195 -15.21 -30.07 -14.01
C LYS A 195 -14.70 -30.06 -15.45
N ASP A 196 -15.60 -30.03 -16.43
CA ASP A 196 -15.30 -30.13 -17.85
C ASP A 196 -16.39 -29.44 -18.71
N ALA A 197 -16.24 -29.49 -20.03
CA ALA A 197 -17.19 -28.88 -20.96
C ALA A 197 -18.60 -29.49 -20.89
N PRO A 198 -18.80 -30.83 -20.87
CA PRO A 198 -20.13 -31.42 -20.68
C PRO A 198 -20.81 -31.01 -19.37
N ALA A 199 -20.06 -31.00 -18.25
CA ALA A 199 -20.59 -30.58 -16.95
C ALA A 199 -20.94 -29.10 -16.94
N LEU A 200 -20.14 -28.24 -17.60
CA LEU A 200 -20.45 -26.82 -17.74
C LEU A 200 -21.73 -26.60 -18.54
N LYS A 201 -21.89 -27.33 -19.66
CA LYS A 201 -23.13 -27.32 -20.46
C LYS A 201 -24.33 -27.73 -19.62
N LYS A 202 -24.22 -28.86 -18.90
CA LYS A 202 -25.30 -29.37 -18.03
C LYS A 202 -25.66 -28.39 -16.92
N ALA A 203 -24.66 -27.78 -16.27
CA ALA A 203 -24.86 -26.78 -15.22
C ALA A 203 -25.57 -25.53 -15.75
N LEU A 204 -25.15 -25.03 -16.90
CA LEU A 204 -25.76 -23.85 -17.51
C LEU A 204 -27.20 -24.13 -17.95
N VAL A 205 -27.46 -25.24 -18.65
CA VAL A 205 -28.82 -25.67 -19.03
C VAL A 205 -29.73 -25.84 -17.81
N LYS A 206 -29.24 -26.48 -16.74
CA LYS A 206 -30.01 -26.63 -15.49
C LYS A 206 -30.32 -25.26 -14.87
N THR A 207 -29.34 -24.35 -14.86
CA THR A 207 -29.53 -22.99 -14.37
C THR A 207 -30.63 -22.27 -15.16
N ILE A 208 -30.59 -22.32 -16.49
CA ILE A 208 -31.60 -21.70 -17.36
C ILE A 208 -32.99 -22.26 -17.09
N LYS A 209 -33.12 -23.59 -16.94
CA LYS A 209 -34.40 -24.21 -16.58
C LYS A 209 -34.93 -23.68 -15.25
N ILE A 210 -34.07 -23.49 -14.24
CA ILE A 210 -34.46 -22.89 -12.96
C ILE A 210 -34.90 -21.43 -13.14
N VAL A 211 -34.18 -20.66 -13.95
CA VAL A 211 -34.56 -19.27 -14.27
C VAL A 211 -35.95 -19.24 -14.93
N LYS A 212 -36.23 -20.15 -15.89
CA LYS A 212 -37.51 -20.26 -16.60
C LYS A 212 -38.68 -20.75 -15.71
N VAL A 213 -38.45 -21.68 -14.77
CA VAL A 213 -39.50 -22.37 -13.99
C VAL A 213 -39.86 -21.64 -12.69
N SER A 214 -39.09 -20.64 -12.27
CA SER A 214 -39.40 -19.90 -11.05
C SER A 214 -40.70 -19.06 -11.21
N LYS A 215 -41.84 -19.59 -10.75
CA LYS A 215 -43.15 -18.95 -10.79
C LYS A 215 -43.11 -17.51 -10.21
N PRO A 216 -43.84 -16.55 -10.80
CA PRO A 216 -44.15 -15.30 -10.13
C PRO A 216 -44.91 -15.60 -8.84
N ILE A 217 -44.59 -14.89 -7.75
CA ILE A 217 -45.50 -14.86 -6.60
C ILE A 217 -46.71 -14.04 -7.07
N VAL A 218 -47.85 -14.72 -7.26
CA VAL A 218 -49.15 -14.06 -7.41
C VAL A 218 -49.45 -13.42 -6.06
N VAL A 219 -49.45 -12.09 -6.03
CA VAL A 219 -49.95 -11.33 -4.88
C VAL A 219 -51.48 -11.37 -4.97
N GLU A 220 -52.12 -12.09 -4.05
CA GLU A 220 -53.58 -12.00 -3.86
C GLU A 220 -53.99 -10.54 -3.61
N PRO A 221 -55.10 -10.08 -4.21
CA PRO A 221 -55.58 -8.72 -4.00
C PRO A 221 -56.11 -8.62 -2.56
N LYS A 222 -55.33 -7.97 -1.68
CA LYS A 222 -55.90 -7.45 -0.44
C LYS A 222 -57.00 -6.45 -0.79
N PRO A 223 -58.12 -6.46 -0.05
CA PRO A 223 -59.27 -5.62 -0.34
C PRO A 223 -58.83 -4.16 -0.43
N VAL A 224 -59.38 -3.45 -1.42
CA VAL A 224 -59.18 -2.02 -1.63
C VAL A 224 -59.60 -1.29 -0.35
N LYS A 225 -58.62 -1.01 0.50
CA LYS A 225 -58.75 0.04 1.49
C LYS A 225 -58.80 1.35 0.72
N LYS A 226 -59.94 2.04 0.87
CA LYS A 226 -60.15 3.49 0.74
C LYS A 226 -58.82 4.23 0.67
N VAL A 227 -58.59 4.97 -0.42
CA VAL A 227 -57.37 5.76 -0.65
C VAL A 227 -57.06 6.59 0.60
N GLU A 228 -56.20 6.05 1.47
CA GLU A 228 -55.56 6.81 2.54
C GLU A 228 -54.69 7.83 1.82
N SER A 229 -55.06 9.10 1.95
CA SER A 229 -54.19 10.22 1.61
C SER A 229 -52.75 9.91 2.03
N LEU A 230 -51.80 10.02 1.10
CA LEU A 230 -50.37 9.77 1.34
C LEU A 230 -49.84 10.76 2.39
N GLU A 231 -50.01 10.47 3.67
CA GLU A 231 -49.33 11.16 4.75
C GLU A 231 -47.85 10.77 4.73
N GLY A 232 -46.98 11.77 4.61
CA GLY A 232 -45.55 11.52 4.60
C GLY A 232 -44.74 12.67 4.02
N LEU A 233 -43.47 12.36 3.75
CA LEU A 233 -42.46 13.30 3.33
C LEU A 233 -41.82 12.84 2.01
N LYS A 234 -41.94 13.67 0.99
CA LYS A 234 -41.21 13.58 -0.27
C LYS A 234 -39.99 14.49 -0.22
N LEU A 235 -38.80 13.89 -0.18
CA LEU A 235 -37.53 14.60 -0.23
C LEU A 235 -36.97 14.59 -1.64
N GLN A 236 -36.52 15.74 -2.09
CA GLN A 236 -35.94 15.97 -3.39
C GLN A 236 -34.74 16.89 -3.26
N ALA A 237 -33.85 16.89 -4.25
CA ALA A 237 -32.74 17.81 -4.29
C ALA A 237 -32.44 18.23 -5.73
N THR A 238 -31.95 19.45 -5.87
CA THR A 238 -31.54 20.08 -7.13
C THR A 238 -30.15 20.67 -6.97
N ILE A 239 -29.44 20.87 -8.08
CA ILE A 239 -28.11 21.50 -8.07
C ILE A 239 -28.20 22.99 -7.73
N VAL A 240 -29.20 23.66 -8.30
CA VAL A 240 -29.57 25.07 -8.09
C VAL A 240 -31.08 25.13 -7.91
N SER A 241 -31.60 26.18 -7.28
CA SER A 241 -33.04 26.41 -7.14
C SER A 241 -33.75 26.24 -8.49
N GLU A 242 -34.86 25.51 -8.49
CA GLU A 242 -35.69 25.24 -9.68
C GLU A 242 -34.98 24.47 -10.82
N GLY A 243 -33.77 23.97 -10.57
CA GLY A 243 -33.03 23.15 -11.52
C GLY A 243 -33.56 21.71 -11.64
N LYS A 244 -32.92 20.91 -12.50
CA LYS A 244 -33.24 19.48 -12.63
C LYS A 244 -33.02 18.74 -11.32
N LEU A 245 -33.94 17.84 -11.02
CA LEU A 245 -33.87 16.95 -9.87
C LEU A 245 -32.67 16.01 -9.98
N LEU A 246 -31.95 15.86 -8.87
CA LEU A 246 -30.91 14.85 -8.73
C LEU A 246 -31.59 13.47 -8.66
N GLU A 247 -31.17 12.57 -9.54
CA GLU A 247 -31.71 11.21 -9.61
C GLU A 247 -31.06 10.25 -8.62
N LYS A 248 -29.81 10.54 -8.21
CA LYS A 248 -29.01 9.73 -7.28
C LYS A 248 -27.87 10.52 -6.65
N GLY A 249 -27.18 9.90 -5.70
CA GLY A 249 -25.98 10.44 -5.06
C GLY A 249 -26.24 11.33 -3.84
N VAL A 250 -27.49 11.65 -3.53
CA VAL A 250 -27.85 12.46 -2.35
C VAL A 250 -27.93 11.56 -1.12
N VAL A 251 -27.36 12.01 0.00
CA VAL A 251 -27.49 11.35 1.29
C VAL A 251 -28.44 12.16 2.15
N TYR A 252 -29.63 11.62 2.42
CA TYR A 252 -30.57 12.24 3.35
C TYR A 252 -30.39 11.65 4.74
N SER A 253 -30.33 12.48 5.77
CA SER A 253 -30.46 12.04 7.17
C SER A 253 -31.66 12.74 7.81
N LEU A 254 -32.49 11.95 8.49
CA LEU A 254 -33.71 12.41 9.15
C LEU A 254 -33.51 12.36 10.66
N TYR A 255 -33.95 13.40 11.34
CA TYR A 255 -33.88 13.58 12.79
C TYR A 255 -35.23 14.08 13.31
N PHE A 256 -35.49 13.86 14.60
CA PHE A 256 -36.53 14.62 15.30
C PHE A 256 -36.13 16.11 15.32
N ALA A 257 -37.11 17.03 15.20
CA ALA A 257 -36.83 18.46 15.18
C ALA A 257 -36.22 18.97 16.51
N GLU A 258 -36.69 18.41 17.63
CA GLU A 258 -36.25 18.77 18.97
C GLU A 258 -34.77 18.47 19.23
N LYS A 259 -34.12 19.37 19.97
CA LYS A 259 -32.75 19.21 20.45
C LYS A 259 -32.77 18.72 21.90
N SER A 260 -31.82 17.88 22.27
CA SER A 260 -31.55 17.58 23.67
C SER A 260 -30.99 18.80 24.40
N GLN A 261 -30.90 18.74 25.74
CA GLN A 261 -30.22 19.76 26.56
C GLN A 261 -28.76 20.02 26.12
N ALA A 262 -28.10 19.02 25.52
CA ALA A 262 -26.77 19.14 24.94
C ALA A 262 -26.75 19.67 23.48
N GLY A 263 -27.88 20.17 22.97
CA GLY A 263 -28.02 20.75 21.64
C GLY A 263 -28.07 19.75 20.47
N LYS A 264 -28.15 18.44 20.73
CA LYS A 264 -28.11 17.40 19.68
C LYS A 264 -29.50 16.90 19.33
N ARG A 265 -29.77 16.70 18.03
CA ARG A 265 -31.02 16.07 17.55
C ARG A 265 -30.89 14.54 17.51
N LYS A 266 -31.94 13.83 17.90
CA LYS A 266 -31.99 12.36 17.82
C LYS A 266 -32.24 11.92 16.38
N LYS A 267 -31.30 11.15 15.83
CA LYS A 267 -31.38 10.63 14.45
C LYS A 267 -32.45 9.55 14.35
N ILE A 268 -33.31 9.65 13.35
CA ILE A 268 -34.36 8.67 13.03
C ILE A 268 -33.84 7.69 11.99
N ASN A 269 -33.31 8.20 10.88
CA ASN A 269 -32.84 7.35 9.78
C ASN A 269 -31.80 8.07 8.91
N TYR A 270 -31.16 7.34 8.01
CA TYR A 270 -30.45 7.91 6.88
C TYR A 270 -30.53 7.01 5.66
N TRP A 271 -30.42 7.62 4.50
CA TRP A 271 -30.47 6.95 3.21
C TRP A 271 -29.39 7.51 2.31
N ASN A 272 -28.59 6.61 1.74
CA ASN A 272 -27.45 6.97 0.90
C ASN A 272 -27.80 6.80 -0.59
N ASN A 273 -27.15 7.57 -1.45
CA ASN A 273 -27.24 7.48 -2.90
C ASN A 273 -28.68 7.59 -3.45
N GLN A 274 -29.44 8.54 -2.92
CA GLN A 274 -30.84 8.78 -3.25
C GLN A 274 -31.00 9.92 -4.27
N GLY A 275 -32.16 9.98 -4.91
CA GLY A 275 -32.62 11.12 -5.70
C GLY A 275 -33.87 11.73 -5.09
N THR A 276 -35.01 11.57 -5.77
CA THR A 276 -36.34 11.78 -5.18
C THR A 276 -36.71 10.57 -4.31
N MET A 277 -37.21 10.83 -3.09
CA MET A 277 -37.58 9.79 -2.13
C MET A 277 -38.89 10.15 -1.43
N ILE A 278 -39.78 9.17 -1.24
CA ILE A 278 -41.00 9.32 -0.43
C ILE A 278 -40.91 8.43 0.81
N ARG A 279 -41.27 8.95 1.99
CA ARG A 279 -41.33 8.22 3.26
C ARG A 279 -42.63 8.50 3.98
N LYS A 280 -43.36 7.45 4.36
CA LYS A 280 -44.47 7.56 5.30
C LYS A 280 -43.89 7.93 6.67
N LEU A 281 -44.31 9.07 7.21
CA LEU A 281 -43.89 9.60 8.49
C LEU A 281 -45.14 10.07 9.22
N LYS A 282 -45.15 9.95 10.54
CA LYS A 282 -46.22 10.52 11.36
C LYS A 282 -46.20 12.04 11.23
N VAL A 283 -47.37 12.67 11.34
CA VAL A 283 -47.52 14.12 11.52
C VAL A 283 -46.56 14.63 12.59
N GLY A 284 -45.90 15.74 12.29
CA GLY A 284 -44.95 16.37 13.20
C GLY A 284 -43.80 17.08 12.48
N LYS A 285 -42.97 17.76 13.28
CA LYS A 285 -41.79 18.47 12.79
C LYS A 285 -40.56 17.57 12.80
N TYR A 286 -39.82 17.60 11.71
CA TYR A 286 -38.58 16.84 11.51
C TYR A 286 -37.46 17.76 11.06
N PHE A 287 -36.23 17.40 11.40
CA PHE A 287 -35.04 18.05 10.85
C PHE A 287 -34.38 17.11 9.86
N VAL A 288 -34.12 17.60 8.66
CA VAL A 288 -33.60 16.82 7.55
C VAL A 288 -32.33 17.46 7.05
N THR A 289 -31.29 16.64 6.84
CA THR A 289 -30.08 17.06 6.14
C THR A 289 -29.94 16.32 4.82
N ALA A 290 -29.40 17.00 3.82
CA ALA A 290 -29.04 16.45 2.52
C ALA A 290 -27.55 16.71 2.26
N HIS A 291 -26.81 15.69 1.85
CA HIS A 291 -25.41 15.81 1.42
C HIS A 291 -25.25 15.34 -0.02
N TYR A 292 -24.39 16.02 -0.80
CA TYR A 292 -24.11 15.66 -2.19
C TYR A 292 -22.68 16.08 -2.57
N GLY A 293 -21.99 15.24 -3.34
CA GLY A 293 -20.61 15.49 -3.74
C GLY A 293 -19.63 15.46 -2.56
N THR A 294 -18.62 16.33 -2.59
CA THR A 294 -17.55 16.34 -1.57
C THR A 294 -17.98 17.02 -0.28
N ASN A 295 -18.65 18.16 -0.39
CA ASN A 295 -19.06 19.00 0.74
C ASN A 295 -20.37 19.76 0.48
N GLY A 296 -21.14 19.38 -0.56
CA GLY A 296 -22.49 19.89 -0.74
C GLY A 296 -23.35 19.45 0.43
N PHE A 297 -24.04 20.41 1.05
CA PHE A 297 -24.81 20.21 2.27
C PHE A 297 -25.98 21.16 2.30
N ALA A 298 -27.15 20.70 2.70
CA ALA A 298 -28.29 21.55 2.99
C ALA A 298 -29.08 20.93 4.13
N GLU A 299 -29.75 21.77 4.93
CA GLU A 299 -30.56 21.33 6.05
C GLU A 299 -31.84 22.14 6.15
N ALA A 300 -32.89 21.53 6.66
CA ALA A 300 -34.19 22.16 6.80
C ALA A 300 -35.00 21.51 7.93
N GLU A 301 -35.83 22.32 8.59
CA GLU A 301 -36.95 21.79 9.36
C GLU A 301 -38.17 21.65 8.45
N VAL A 302 -38.78 20.47 8.45
CA VAL A 302 -39.91 20.11 7.61
C VAL A 302 -41.04 19.58 8.46
N GLU A 303 -42.23 20.13 8.27
CA GLU A 303 -43.45 19.72 8.97
C GLU A 303 -44.27 18.78 8.09
N VAL A 304 -44.47 17.55 8.54
CA VAL A 304 -45.38 16.59 7.91
C VAL A 304 -46.79 16.90 8.40
N LYS A 305 -47.70 17.19 7.46
CA LYS A 305 -49.09 17.56 7.74
C LYS A 305 -50.03 16.37 7.61
N VAL A 306 -51.13 16.39 8.39
CA VAL A 306 -52.20 15.39 8.34
C VAL A 306 -52.70 15.22 6.91
N ASN A 307 -52.84 13.98 6.46
CA ASN A 307 -53.45 13.63 5.16
C ASN A 307 -52.82 14.34 3.93
N LYS A 308 -51.56 14.76 4.00
CA LYS A 308 -50.87 15.46 2.91
C LYS A 308 -49.44 14.95 2.72
N LEU A 309 -49.06 14.71 1.46
CA LEU A 309 -47.67 14.44 1.10
C LEU A 309 -46.90 15.76 1.09
N THR A 310 -46.07 15.98 2.10
CA THR A 310 -45.23 17.17 2.19
C THR A 310 -44.03 16.99 1.28
N THR A 311 -43.82 17.91 0.33
CA THR A 311 -42.65 17.87 -0.56
C THR A 311 -41.64 18.94 -0.14
N TYR A 312 -40.38 18.55 0.02
CA TYR A 312 -39.29 19.49 0.26
C TYR A 312 -38.16 19.25 -0.74
N THR A 313 -37.73 20.32 -1.41
CA THR A 313 -36.67 20.28 -2.41
C THR A 313 -35.45 21.04 -1.89
N PHE A 314 -34.37 20.32 -1.60
CA PHE A 314 -33.10 20.91 -1.22
C PHE A 314 -32.41 21.53 -2.44
N ASN A 315 -32.03 22.81 -2.33
CA ASN A 315 -31.03 23.39 -3.22
C ASN A 315 -29.64 23.07 -2.67
N MET A 316 -28.89 22.22 -3.36
CA MET A 316 -27.54 21.83 -2.93
C MET A 316 -26.51 22.94 -3.15
N ASN A 317 -26.80 23.88 -4.05
CA ASN A 317 -25.94 24.99 -4.45
C ASN A 317 -24.50 24.51 -4.75
N VAL A 318 -24.36 23.57 -5.68
CA VAL A 318 -23.07 22.90 -6.00
C VAL A 318 -22.63 23.17 -7.43
N GLY A 319 -21.32 23.20 -7.65
CA GLY A 319 -20.68 23.22 -8.96
C GLY A 319 -19.71 22.04 -9.14
N THR A 320 -19.19 21.85 -10.34
CA THR A 320 -18.20 20.81 -10.65
C THR A 320 -16.82 21.43 -10.80
N LEU A 321 -15.85 20.97 -10.04
CA LEU A 321 -14.44 21.29 -10.19
C LEU A 321 -13.74 20.19 -10.98
N ARG A 322 -13.06 20.54 -12.06
CA ARG A 322 -12.11 19.66 -12.76
C ARG A 322 -10.72 20.28 -12.71
N VAL A 323 -9.82 19.62 -11.99
CA VAL A 323 -8.41 20.04 -11.87
C VAL A 323 -7.48 19.01 -12.46
N LYS A 324 -6.38 19.48 -13.03
CA LYS A 324 -5.28 18.65 -13.53
C LYS A 324 -3.94 19.36 -13.30
N GLY A 325 -2.87 18.58 -13.20
CA GLY A 325 -1.51 19.12 -13.16
C GLY A 325 -0.80 18.84 -14.48
N ILE A 326 0.03 19.78 -14.92
CA ILE A 326 0.90 19.66 -16.09
C ILE A 326 2.35 19.94 -15.70
N ALA A 327 3.29 19.40 -16.47
CA ALA A 327 4.71 19.58 -16.21
C ALA A 327 5.18 21.03 -16.48
N ILE A 328 4.69 21.59 -17.58
CA ILE A 328 4.88 22.96 -18.05
C ILE A 328 3.67 23.31 -18.94
N ASP A 329 3.50 24.60 -19.28
CA ASP A 329 2.45 25.05 -20.19
C ASP A 329 2.40 24.23 -21.48
N LYS A 330 1.18 23.91 -21.92
CA LYS A 330 0.86 23.08 -23.10
C LYS A 330 1.30 21.61 -23.01
N ALA A 331 1.92 21.16 -21.91
CA ALA A 331 2.22 19.74 -21.71
C ALA A 331 0.96 18.92 -21.41
N ASP A 332 1.03 17.62 -21.71
CA ASP A 332 -0.03 16.68 -21.38
C ASP A 332 -0.29 16.62 -19.86
N PRO A 333 -1.56 16.44 -19.44
CA PRO A 333 -1.90 16.24 -18.05
C PRO A 333 -1.21 15.02 -17.44
N LEU A 334 -0.72 15.18 -16.21
CA LEU A 334 -0.19 14.08 -15.42
C LEU A 334 -1.27 13.01 -15.21
N LYS A 335 -0.93 11.75 -15.51
CA LYS A 335 -1.88 10.62 -15.47
C LYS A 335 -2.12 10.07 -14.07
N LYS A 336 -1.13 10.19 -13.18
CA LYS A 336 -1.15 9.70 -11.79
C LYS A 336 -0.09 10.43 -10.96
N GLY A 337 -0.09 10.24 -9.64
CA GLY A 337 0.95 10.72 -8.73
C GLY A 337 0.76 12.14 -8.19
N ILE A 338 -0.16 12.94 -8.74
CA ILE A 338 -0.46 14.27 -8.20
C ILE A 338 -1.32 14.16 -6.95
N VAL A 339 -1.00 14.98 -5.95
CA VAL A 339 -1.77 15.10 -4.72
C VAL A 339 -2.46 16.46 -4.74
N PHE A 340 -3.78 16.45 -4.66
CA PHE A 340 -4.58 17.66 -4.51
C PHE A 340 -5.10 17.76 -3.08
N SER A 341 -4.97 18.93 -2.47
CA SER A 341 -5.61 19.22 -1.18
C SER A 341 -6.49 20.44 -1.32
N LEU A 342 -7.69 20.35 -0.74
CA LEU A 342 -8.74 21.37 -0.82
C LEU A 342 -9.00 21.94 0.57
N TYR A 343 -9.02 23.25 0.69
CA TYR A 343 -9.24 23.99 1.93
C TYR A 343 -10.24 25.12 1.72
N TYR A 344 -10.86 25.56 2.81
CA TYR A 344 -11.52 26.86 2.84
C TYR A 344 -10.47 27.99 2.77
N PRO A 345 -10.78 29.14 2.16
CA PRO A 345 -9.83 30.21 1.85
C PRO A 345 -9.49 31.10 3.05
N GLU A 346 -10.15 30.92 4.18
CA GLU A 346 -9.88 31.64 5.43
C GLU A 346 -8.73 30.98 6.21
N LYS A 347 -8.00 31.78 6.99
CA LYS A 347 -6.98 31.31 7.93
C LYS A 347 -7.48 31.51 9.36
N ASP A 348 -7.16 30.57 10.24
CA ASP A 348 -7.30 30.79 11.69
C ASP A 348 -6.21 31.73 12.22
N ILE A 349 -6.28 32.06 13.52
CA ILE A 349 -5.30 32.91 14.21
C ILE A 349 -3.87 32.35 14.18
N LYS A 350 -3.69 31.05 13.91
CA LYS A 350 -2.40 30.38 13.77
C LYS A 350 -1.93 30.32 12.31
N GLY A 351 -2.68 30.92 11.38
CA GLY A 351 -2.38 30.92 9.95
C GLY A 351 -2.81 29.65 9.20
N ASN A 352 -3.52 28.72 9.83
CA ASN A 352 -3.91 27.45 9.22
C ASN A 352 -5.27 27.54 8.52
N ARG A 353 -5.42 26.79 7.42
CA ARG A 353 -6.68 26.68 6.69
C ARG A 353 -7.46 25.44 7.12
N LYS A 354 -8.78 25.57 7.23
CA LYS A 354 -9.66 24.41 7.46
C LYS A 354 -9.71 23.53 6.21
N LYS A 355 -9.24 22.29 6.33
CA LYS A 355 -9.22 21.31 5.24
C LYS A 355 -10.63 20.81 4.92
N VAL A 356 -10.97 20.79 3.64
CA VAL A 356 -12.19 20.19 3.10
C VAL A 356 -11.93 18.72 2.77
N ASN A 357 -10.91 18.44 1.96
CA ASN A 357 -10.55 17.08 1.57
C ASN A 357 -9.12 17.03 1.02
N TYR A 358 -8.59 15.83 0.79
CA TYR A 358 -7.36 15.60 0.05
C TYR A 358 -7.46 14.30 -0.77
N TRP A 359 -6.81 14.28 -1.92
CA TRP A 359 -6.76 13.11 -2.79
C TRP A 359 -5.33 12.86 -3.25
N ASN A 360 -4.85 11.65 -3.05
CA ASN A 360 -3.51 11.23 -3.43
C ASN A 360 -3.48 10.49 -4.77
N ASN A 361 -2.33 10.47 -5.42
CA ASN A 361 -2.07 9.68 -6.62
C ASN A 361 -3.13 9.88 -7.74
N GLN A 362 -3.60 11.11 -7.91
CA GLN A 362 -4.58 11.48 -8.93
C GLN A 362 -3.91 11.74 -10.27
N GLY A 363 -4.71 11.81 -11.34
CA GLY A 363 -4.35 12.44 -12.60
C GLY A 363 -5.20 13.70 -12.79
N THR A 364 -6.10 13.69 -13.78
CA THR A 364 -7.23 14.64 -13.81
C THR A 364 -8.26 14.24 -12.76
N MET A 365 -8.67 15.19 -11.92
CA MET A 365 -9.63 14.99 -10.83
C MET A 365 -10.88 15.82 -11.07
N ILE A 366 -12.06 15.18 -11.01
CA ILE A 366 -13.37 15.82 -11.17
C ILE A 366 -14.17 15.61 -9.88
N ARG A 367 -14.66 16.69 -9.26
CA ARG A 367 -15.42 16.65 -8.00
C ARG A 367 -16.55 17.64 -8.01
N VAL A 368 -17.68 17.26 -7.41
CA VAL A 368 -18.76 18.19 -7.12
C VAL A 368 -18.49 18.82 -5.75
N LEU A 369 -18.55 20.15 -5.68
CA LEU A 369 -18.29 20.97 -4.50
C LEU A 369 -19.44 21.96 -4.30
N ARG A 370 -19.71 22.35 -3.05
CA ARG A 370 -20.59 23.50 -2.79
C ARG A 370 -20.01 24.75 -3.45
N ALA A 371 -20.86 25.59 -4.02
CA ALA A 371 -20.44 26.87 -4.58
C ALA A 371 -19.77 27.75 -3.52
N GLY A 372 -18.77 28.52 -3.95
CA GLY A 372 -17.91 29.34 -3.09
C GLY A 372 -16.44 29.25 -3.47
N GLN A 373 -15.60 29.99 -2.76
CA GLN A 373 -14.16 30.01 -2.98
C GLN A 373 -13.46 28.90 -2.20
N TYR A 374 -12.42 28.33 -2.80
CA TYR A 374 -11.58 27.31 -2.19
C TYR A 374 -10.11 27.56 -2.45
N PHE A 375 -9.28 27.30 -1.45
CA PHE A 375 -7.84 27.26 -1.62
C PHE A 375 -7.41 25.83 -1.95
N VAL A 376 -6.82 25.63 -3.12
CA VAL A 376 -6.46 24.32 -3.67
C VAL A 376 -4.95 24.26 -3.84
N THR A 377 -4.34 23.19 -3.34
CA THR A 377 -2.91 22.94 -3.53
C THR A 377 -2.69 21.68 -4.36
N ALA A 378 -1.66 21.71 -5.20
CA ALA A 378 -1.22 20.62 -6.04
C ALA A 378 0.25 20.29 -5.74
N ARG A 379 0.52 19.01 -5.47
CA ARG A 379 1.86 18.50 -5.13
C ARG A 379 2.24 17.34 -6.02
N TYR A 380 3.50 17.30 -6.46
CA TYR A 380 4.04 16.21 -7.27
C TYR A 380 5.52 15.95 -6.99
N GLY A 381 5.98 14.71 -7.17
CA GLY A 381 7.38 14.36 -7.04
C GLY A 381 7.94 14.62 -5.63
N VAL A 382 9.20 15.05 -5.57
CA VAL A 382 9.94 15.23 -4.32
C VAL A 382 9.51 16.52 -3.59
N ASN A 383 9.37 17.63 -4.32
CA ASN A 383 9.10 18.94 -3.71
C ASN A 383 8.25 19.88 -4.56
N ALA A 384 7.71 19.44 -5.70
CA ALA A 384 6.93 20.33 -6.56
C ALA A 384 5.61 20.69 -5.88
N TYR A 385 5.29 21.99 -5.87
CA TYR A 385 4.18 22.57 -5.16
C TYR A 385 3.66 23.78 -5.91
N THR A 386 2.33 23.88 -6.04
CA THR A 386 1.65 25.08 -6.50
C THR A 386 0.27 25.16 -5.83
N GLU A 387 -0.31 26.34 -5.83
CA GLU A 387 -1.58 26.63 -5.18
C GLU A 387 -2.39 27.66 -5.95
N ALA A 388 -3.70 27.65 -5.73
CA ALA A 388 -4.62 28.61 -6.33
C ALA A 388 -5.85 28.77 -5.45
N THR A 389 -6.43 29.97 -5.43
CA THR A 389 -7.79 30.18 -4.95
C THR A 389 -8.74 30.07 -6.14
N ILE A 390 -9.69 29.14 -6.07
CA ILE A 390 -10.61 28.81 -7.16
C ILE A 390 -12.04 29.08 -6.70
N GLU A 391 -12.79 29.85 -7.47
CA GLU A 391 -14.21 30.06 -7.28
C GLU A 391 -15.02 28.97 -7.98
N ILE A 392 -15.88 28.28 -7.21
CA ILE A 392 -16.84 27.30 -7.73
C ILE A 392 -18.20 27.98 -7.85
N LYS A 393 -18.73 28.04 -9.07
CA LYS A 393 -20.07 28.55 -9.34
C LYS A 393 -21.08 27.41 -9.43
N ALA A 394 -22.28 27.63 -8.92
CA ALA A 394 -23.31 26.62 -8.90
C ALA A 394 -23.74 26.24 -10.33
N ASN A 395 -24.00 24.95 -10.57
CA ASN A 395 -24.36 24.40 -11.87
C ASN A 395 -23.37 24.67 -13.02
N GLN A 396 -22.11 25.00 -12.70
CA GLN A 396 -21.06 25.24 -13.70
C GLN A 396 -19.90 24.25 -13.53
N LEU A 397 -19.19 23.98 -14.64
CA LEU A 397 -17.90 23.31 -14.62
C LEU A 397 -16.80 24.36 -14.51
N THR A 398 -16.06 24.33 -13.41
CA THR A 398 -14.83 25.12 -13.22
C THR A 398 -13.63 24.25 -13.57
N ASP A 399 -12.90 24.66 -14.61
CA ASP A 399 -11.65 24.03 -15.01
C ASP A 399 -10.45 24.81 -14.48
N TYR A 400 -9.48 24.10 -13.92
CA TYR A 400 -8.20 24.71 -13.53
C TYR A 400 -7.01 23.79 -13.80
N VAL A 401 -5.93 24.38 -14.29
CA VAL A 401 -4.70 23.66 -14.66
C VAL A 401 -3.55 24.16 -13.80
N PHE A 402 -3.00 23.26 -13.00
CA PHE A 402 -1.81 23.55 -12.20
C PHE A 402 -0.56 23.29 -13.03
N ASN A 403 0.12 24.36 -13.45
CA ASN A 403 1.49 24.26 -13.95
C ASN A 403 2.43 24.04 -12.74
N LEU A 404 3.00 22.83 -12.65
CA LEU A 404 3.88 22.45 -11.56
C LEU A 404 5.35 22.82 -11.82
N SER A 405 5.68 23.24 -13.05
CA SER A 405 7.04 23.55 -13.51
C SER A 405 8.02 22.47 -13.05
N ILE A 406 7.79 21.21 -13.43
CA ILE A 406 8.57 20.06 -12.94
C ILE A 406 9.57 19.55 -13.98
N GLY A 407 10.74 19.14 -13.51
CA GLY A 407 11.77 18.43 -14.27
C GLY A 407 12.17 17.14 -13.60
N SER A 408 12.92 16.30 -14.29
CA SER A 408 13.50 15.08 -13.75
C SER A 408 14.99 15.25 -13.53
N VAL A 409 15.52 14.64 -12.47
CA VAL A 409 16.95 14.49 -12.24
C VAL A 409 17.32 13.01 -12.18
N ARG A 410 18.35 12.60 -12.90
CA ARG A 410 18.98 11.29 -12.74
C ARG A 410 20.29 11.48 -12.00
N LEU A 411 20.41 10.82 -10.87
CA LEU A 411 21.62 10.83 -10.07
C LEU A 411 22.28 9.46 -10.17
N ASN A 412 23.54 9.47 -10.59
CA ASN A 412 24.44 8.33 -10.62
C ASN A 412 25.68 8.65 -9.80
N SER A 413 26.39 7.61 -9.35
CA SER A 413 27.70 7.78 -8.75
C SER A 413 28.64 6.69 -9.25
N ILE A 414 29.89 7.06 -9.48
CA ILE A 414 30.99 6.19 -9.91
C ILE A 414 32.12 6.27 -8.89
N VAL A 415 32.93 5.22 -8.82
CA VAL A 415 34.07 5.17 -7.90
C VAL A 415 35.25 6.02 -8.37
N THR A 416 35.43 6.15 -9.69
CA THR A 416 36.39 7.03 -10.37
C THR A 416 35.93 7.23 -11.81
N ASP A 417 36.62 8.09 -12.57
CA ASP A 417 36.31 8.32 -13.99
C ASP A 417 36.36 7.02 -14.80
N LYS A 418 35.44 6.88 -15.74
CA LYS A 418 35.27 5.70 -16.61
C LYS A 418 34.87 4.39 -15.89
N ALA A 419 34.63 4.42 -14.58
CA ALA A 419 34.09 3.25 -13.87
C ALA A 419 32.58 3.11 -14.07
N ASP A 420 32.07 1.88 -13.96
CA ASP A 420 30.64 1.62 -14.00
C ASP A 420 29.88 2.30 -12.86
N PRO A 421 28.64 2.75 -13.08
CA PRO A 421 27.79 3.28 -12.03
C PRO A 421 27.56 2.29 -10.89
N LEU A 422 27.68 2.79 -9.66
CA LEU A 422 27.36 2.03 -8.46
C LEU A 422 25.88 1.61 -8.47
N LYS A 423 25.65 0.31 -8.23
CA LYS A 423 24.30 -0.28 -8.24
C LYS A 423 23.54 -0.10 -6.91
N LYS A 424 24.26 0.11 -5.80
CA LYS A 424 23.71 0.28 -4.45
C LYS A 424 24.74 0.91 -3.50
N GLY A 425 24.30 1.23 -2.29
CA GLY A 425 25.16 1.71 -1.19
C GLY A 425 25.40 3.22 -1.16
N VAL A 426 24.97 3.97 -2.18
CA VAL A 426 25.11 5.43 -2.20
C VAL A 426 24.01 6.08 -1.38
N VAL A 427 24.37 7.09 -0.59
CA VAL A 427 23.42 7.96 0.10
C VAL A 427 23.39 9.30 -0.61
N TYR A 428 22.25 9.63 -1.22
CA TYR A 428 22.02 10.96 -1.80
C TYR A 428 21.26 11.82 -0.80
N SER A 429 21.65 13.08 -0.64
CA SER A 429 20.85 14.09 0.05
C SER A 429 20.70 15.29 -0.86
N ILE A 430 19.49 15.86 -0.90
CA ILE A 430 19.16 17.03 -1.71
C ILE A 430 18.66 18.16 -0.84
N TYR A 431 19.09 19.37 -1.15
CA TYR A 431 18.84 20.59 -0.42
C TYR A 431 18.44 21.70 -1.40
N TYR A 432 17.78 22.73 -0.88
CA TYR A 432 17.62 23.98 -1.63
C TYR A 432 19.00 24.63 -1.84
N ALA A 433 19.20 25.29 -2.98
CA ALA A 433 20.46 25.94 -3.33
C ALA A 433 20.72 27.26 -2.58
N ASN A 434 19.78 27.76 -1.79
CA ASN A 434 20.02 28.93 -0.94
C ASN A 434 20.44 28.49 0.46
N LYS A 435 21.32 29.29 1.08
CA LYS A 435 21.70 29.15 2.49
C LYS A 435 20.87 30.11 3.33
N ASP A 436 20.59 29.75 4.57
CA ASP A 436 20.08 30.67 5.59
C ASP A 436 21.19 31.61 6.10
N LEU A 437 20.83 32.51 7.02
CA LEU A 437 21.75 33.48 7.62
C LEU A 437 22.89 32.80 8.42
N GLN A 438 22.72 31.54 8.83
CA GLN A 438 23.73 30.75 9.51
C GLN A 438 24.58 29.91 8.53
N GLY A 439 24.38 30.06 7.22
CA GLY A 439 25.11 29.35 6.19
C GLY A 439 24.61 27.92 5.91
N ASN A 440 23.48 27.51 6.51
CA ASN A 440 22.93 26.16 6.35
C ASN A 440 21.95 26.10 5.19
N ARG A 441 21.94 24.95 4.48
CA ARG A 441 20.97 24.67 3.44
C ARG A 441 19.78 23.89 4.01
N LYS A 442 18.57 24.29 3.65
CA LYS A 442 17.36 23.54 4.01
C LYS A 442 17.30 22.23 3.23
N LYS A 443 17.37 21.11 3.96
CA LYS A 443 17.25 19.75 3.39
C LYS A 443 15.84 19.52 2.86
N ILE A 444 15.77 18.94 1.67
CA ILE A 444 14.52 18.57 1.00
C ILE A 444 14.22 17.09 1.21
N ASN A 445 15.20 16.23 0.91
CA ASN A 445 15.05 14.78 1.03
C ASN A 445 16.42 14.09 1.12
N TYR A 446 16.43 12.82 1.51
CA TYR A 446 17.58 11.94 1.39
C TYR A 446 17.14 10.51 1.03
N TRP A 447 17.99 9.79 0.32
CA TRP A 447 17.76 8.41 -0.09
C TRP A 447 18.99 7.57 0.23
N ASN A 448 18.81 6.46 0.94
CA ASN A 448 19.88 5.57 1.37
C ASN A 448 20.02 4.36 0.44
N ASN A 449 21.22 3.77 0.41
CA ASN A 449 21.49 2.51 -0.30
C ASN A 449 21.04 2.52 -1.78
N GLN A 450 21.19 3.65 -2.45
CA GLN A 450 20.80 3.84 -3.85
C GLN A 450 21.92 3.44 -4.81
N GLY A 451 21.54 3.11 -6.04
CA GLY A 451 22.40 3.16 -7.22
C GLY A 451 21.98 4.32 -8.12
N ALA A 452 21.92 4.08 -9.42
CA ALA A 452 21.27 4.98 -10.36
C ALA A 452 19.79 5.23 -9.99
N MET A 453 19.37 6.49 -9.90
CA MET A 453 17.97 6.80 -9.61
C MET A 453 17.47 8.05 -10.35
N VAL A 454 16.20 8.03 -10.75
CA VAL A 454 15.50 9.19 -11.31
C VAL A 454 14.48 9.72 -10.31
N ARG A 455 14.42 11.04 -10.13
CA ARG A 455 13.43 11.73 -9.29
C ARG A 455 12.85 12.92 -10.03
N VAL A 456 11.59 13.22 -9.76
CA VAL A 456 10.93 14.43 -10.27
C VAL A 456 10.96 15.50 -9.20
N LEU A 457 11.39 16.70 -9.56
CA LEU A 457 11.46 17.87 -8.68
C LEU A 457 10.79 19.07 -9.35
N GLY A 458 10.49 20.09 -8.56
CA GLY A 458 10.24 21.42 -9.13
C GLY A 458 11.46 21.91 -9.92
N ALA A 459 11.24 22.79 -10.89
CA ALA A 459 12.32 23.45 -11.58
C ALA A 459 13.02 24.43 -10.64
N GLY A 460 14.33 24.56 -10.79
CA GLY A 460 15.15 25.45 -9.97
C GLY A 460 16.53 24.85 -9.65
N LYS A 461 17.27 25.56 -8.81
CA LYS A 461 18.62 25.19 -8.38
C LYS A 461 18.58 24.38 -7.08
N TYR A 462 19.38 23.33 -7.03
CA TYR A 462 19.48 22.39 -5.92
C TYR A 462 20.94 22.13 -5.57
N PHE A 463 21.21 21.89 -4.29
CA PHE A 463 22.50 21.36 -3.86
C PHE A 463 22.33 19.89 -3.50
N VAL A 464 23.18 19.03 -4.04
CA VAL A 464 23.08 17.58 -3.89
C VAL A 464 24.39 17.02 -3.42
N THR A 465 24.34 16.12 -2.44
CA THR A 465 25.51 15.39 -1.93
C THR A 465 25.33 13.89 -2.17
N ALA A 466 26.38 13.21 -2.59
CA ALA A 466 26.46 11.76 -2.69
C ALA A 466 27.53 11.24 -1.71
N ARG A 467 27.19 10.23 -0.91
CA ARG A 467 28.12 9.60 0.05
C ARG A 467 28.19 8.10 -0.14
N TYR A 468 29.38 7.53 0.03
CA TYR A 468 29.63 6.10 -0.16
C TYR A 468 30.81 5.61 0.70
N GLY A 469 30.71 4.39 1.21
CA GLY A 469 31.77 3.81 2.05
C GLY A 469 31.94 4.54 3.38
N VAL A 470 33.19 4.63 3.86
CA VAL A 470 33.53 5.21 5.16
C VAL A 470 33.46 6.74 5.13
N ASN A 471 34.06 7.36 4.11
CA ASN A 471 34.20 8.81 3.97
C ASN A 471 34.17 9.30 2.52
N GLY A 472 33.78 8.45 1.56
CA GLY A 472 33.57 8.87 0.17
C GLY A 472 32.42 9.88 0.10
N HIS A 473 32.68 11.04 -0.48
CA HIS A 473 31.73 12.15 -0.55
C HIS A 473 32.00 12.98 -1.81
N ALA A 474 30.92 13.37 -2.48
CA ALA A 474 30.94 14.33 -3.57
C ALA A 474 29.70 15.22 -3.48
N GLU A 475 29.78 16.43 -4.00
CA GLU A 475 28.68 17.39 -3.98
C GLU A 475 28.64 18.23 -5.26
N ALA A 476 27.46 18.73 -5.59
CA ALA A 476 27.22 19.50 -6.78
C ALA A 476 26.02 20.43 -6.61
N GLU A 477 26.07 21.59 -7.26
CA GLU A 477 24.89 22.39 -7.54
C GLU A 477 24.31 21.98 -8.89
N LEU A 478 23.02 21.64 -8.91
CA LEU A 478 22.31 21.15 -10.09
C LEU A 478 21.14 22.08 -10.40
N GLU A 479 20.93 22.36 -11.68
CA GLU A 479 19.72 23.02 -12.16
C GLU A 479 18.76 21.99 -12.73
N VAL A 480 17.54 21.94 -12.20
CA VAL A 480 16.44 21.16 -12.75
C VAL A 480 15.61 22.08 -13.63
N LYS A 481 15.56 21.77 -14.93
CA LYS A 481 14.75 22.53 -15.90
C LYS A 481 13.40 21.86 -16.10
N ALA A 482 12.35 22.66 -16.23
CA ALA A 482 11.00 22.16 -16.45
C ALA A 482 10.92 21.33 -17.73
N ASN A 483 10.24 20.19 -17.65
CA ASN A 483 10.06 19.20 -18.72
C ASN A 483 11.37 18.66 -19.33
N GLN A 484 12.48 18.70 -18.60
CA GLN A 484 13.76 18.15 -19.03
C GLN A 484 14.27 17.12 -18.02
N LEU A 485 15.18 16.26 -18.49
CA LEU A 485 15.95 15.35 -17.65
C LEU A 485 17.35 15.91 -17.46
N THR A 486 17.69 16.28 -16.22
CA THR A 486 19.06 16.61 -15.82
C THR A 486 19.77 15.33 -15.39
N ASP A 487 20.75 14.87 -16.16
CA ASP A 487 21.60 13.74 -15.80
C ASP A 487 22.88 14.23 -15.10
N TYR A 488 23.21 13.66 -13.93
CA TYR A 488 24.45 13.97 -13.22
C TYR A 488 25.12 12.71 -12.65
N VAL A 489 26.44 12.64 -12.78
CA VAL A 489 27.26 11.54 -12.29
C VAL A 489 28.26 12.08 -11.26
N PHE A 490 28.12 11.64 -10.00
CA PHE A 490 29.10 11.95 -8.96
C PHE A 490 30.30 11.03 -9.07
N ASN A 491 31.48 11.60 -9.32
CA ASN A 491 32.73 10.89 -9.08
C ASN A 491 33.06 10.97 -7.58
N LEU A 492 32.99 9.84 -6.87
CA LEU A 492 33.24 9.77 -5.44
C LEU A 492 34.73 9.64 -5.11
N ASN A 493 35.57 9.40 -6.12
CA ASN A 493 37.01 9.24 -6.02
C ASN A 493 37.42 8.29 -4.87
N VAL A 494 36.88 7.07 -4.87
CA VAL A 494 37.07 6.09 -3.79
C VAL A 494 37.89 4.89 -4.23
N GLY A 495 38.66 4.34 -3.30
CA GLY A 495 39.32 3.04 -3.40
C GLY A 495 38.88 2.11 -2.28
N ALA A 496 39.40 0.89 -2.29
CA ALA A 496 39.16 -0.10 -1.26
C ALA A 496 40.45 -0.49 -0.54
N VAL A 497 40.34 -0.82 0.73
CA VAL A 497 41.42 -1.39 1.54
C VAL A 497 40.98 -2.72 2.12
N ARG A 498 41.82 -3.73 2.00
CA ARG A 498 41.71 -5.00 2.72
C ARG A 498 42.70 -4.97 3.87
N LEU A 499 42.21 -5.15 5.08
CA LEU A 499 43.02 -5.20 6.29
C LEU A 499 43.04 -6.62 6.82
N LYS A 500 44.23 -7.09 7.19
CA LYS A 500 44.46 -8.38 7.85
C LYS A 500 45.36 -8.13 9.06
N GLY A 501 45.04 -8.72 10.20
CA GLY A 501 45.95 -8.77 11.34
C GLY A 501 46.44 -10.20 11.51
N VAL A 502 47.74 -10.37 11.67
CA VAL A 502 48.39 -11.68 11.83
C VAL A 502 49.17 -11.70 13.14
N ALA A 503 49.26 -12.87 13.77
CA ALA A 503 50.00 -13.02 15.02
C ALA A 503 51.51 -12.81 14.79
N ILE A 504 52.03 -13.37 13.70
CA ILE A 504 53.40 -13.21 13.19
C ILE A 504 53.36 -13.11 11.67
N THR A 505 54.43 -12.62 11.05
CA THR A 505 54.52 -12.57 9.59
C THR A 505 54.33 -13.96 8.98
N GLY A 506 53.45 -14.06 7.97
CA GLY A 506 53.15 -15.31 7.27
C GLY A 506 52.09 -16.20 7.95
N SER A 507 51.66 -15.92 9.19
CA SER A 507 50.59 -16.70 9.83
C SER A 507 49.21 -16.41 9.20
N GLU A 508 48.24 -17.30 9.44
CA GLU A 508 46.86 -17.04 9.06
C GLU A 508 46.31 -15.74 9.70
N PRO A 509 45.40 -15.01 9.01
CA PRO A 509 44.72 -13.87 9.59
C PRO A 509 43.89 -14.24 10.82
N LEU A 510 44.00 -13.43 11.86
CA LEU A 510 43.15 -13.54 13.04
C LEU A 510 41.68 -13.37 12.65
N LYS A 511 40.81 -14.27 13.15
CA LYS A 511 39.40 -14.33 12.74
C LYS A 511 38.51 -13.27 13.40
N LYS A 512 38.87 -12.79 14.60
CA LYS A 512 38.12 -11.79 15.38
C LYS A 512 39.01 -11.13 16.43
N GLY A 513 38.47 -10.16 17.16
CA GLY A 513 39.13 -9.51 18.30
C GLY A 513 40.02 -8.32 17.98
N ILE A 514 40.29 -8.03 16.69
CA ILE A 514 41.09 -6.87 16.30
C ILE A 514 40.24 -5.60 16.34
N VAL A 515 40.83 -4.51 16.86
CA VAL A 515 40.29 -3.15 16.73
C VAL A 515 41.09 -2.42 15.66
N TYR A 516 40.47 -2.13 14.52
CA TYR A 516 41.05 -1.25 13.51
C TYR A 516 40.55 0.17 13.72
N SER A 517 41.44 1.16 13.71
CA SER A 517 41.10 2.58 13.73
C SER A 517 41.74 3.29 12.55
N PHE A 518 40.97 4.21 11.96
CA PHE A 518 41.34 5.00 10.80
C PHE A 518 41.42 6.46 11.18
N TYR A 519 42.48 7.12 10.75
CA TYR A 519 42.73 8.54 10.97
C TYR A 519 43.17 9.20 9.66
N TYR A 520 42.95 10.50 9.55
CA TYR A 520 43.61 11.28 8.51
C TYR A 520 45.13 11.27 8.74
N ALA A 521 45.91 11.23 7.64
CA ALA A 521 47.38 11.24 7.71
C ALA A 521 47.98 12.60 8.12
N GLN A 522 47.18 13.66 8.21
CA GLN A 522 47.63 14.94 8.75
C GLN A 522 47.44 14.99 10.27
N LYS A 523 48.36 15.66 10.96
CA LYS A 523 48.25 15.99 12.38
C LYS A 523 47.69 17.41 12.50
N ASP A 524 46.91 17.66 13.53
CA ASP A 524 46.53 19.02 13.93
C ASP A 524 47.70 19.73 14.66
N LEU A 525 47.48 20.97 15.06
CA LEU A 525 48.46 21.81 15.76
C LEU A 525 48.90 21.22 17.11
N THR A 526 48.13 20.29 17.69
CA THR A 526 48.47 19.58 18.93
C THR A 526 49.24 18.28 18.67
N GLY A 527 49.53 17.97 17.41
CA GLY A 527 50.18 16.73 17.00
C GLY A 527 49.24 15.52 16.94
N GLN A 528 47.93 15.71 17.11
CA GLN A 528 46.95 14.62 17.10
C GLN A 528 46.37 14.39 15.71
N ARG A 529 46.01 13.13 15.42
CA ARG A 529 45.35 12.77 14.17
C ARG A 529 43.84 12.76 14.37
N LYS A 530 43.11 13.42 13.47
CA LYS A 530 41.63 13.35 13.48
C LYS A 530 41.17 11.94 13.09
N LYS A 531 40.47 11.28 14.02
CA LYS A 531 39.89 9.95 13.81
C LYS A 531 38.71 10.03 12.84
N ILE A 532 38.67 9.09 11.90
CA ILE A 532 37.61 8.95 10.89
C ILE A 532 36.59 7.93 11.38
N ASN A 533 37.06 6.72 11.72
CA ASN A 533 36.21 5.62 12.16
C ASN A 533 37.04 4.56 12.90
N TYR A 534 36.38 3.66 13.63
CA TYR A 534 36.99 2.45 14.16
C TYR A 534 36.00 1.29 14.16
N TRP A 535 36.52 0.07 14.05
CA TRP A 535 35.74 -1.16 14.12
C TRP A 535 36.37 -2.09 15.14
N ASN A 536 35.56 -2.60 16.06
CA ASN A 536 35.99 -3.50 17.11
C ASN A 536 35.72 -4.97 16.74
N ASN A 537 36.43 -5.88 17.40
CA ASN A 537 36.22 -7.33 17.28
C ASN A 537 36.22 -7.86 15.84
N GLN A 538 37.07 -7.29 14.97
CA GLN A 538 37.18 -7.65 13.56
C GLN A 538 38.22 -8.76 13.34
N GLY A 539 38.08 -9.47 12.21
CA GLY A 539 39.14 -10.29 11.61
C GLY A 539 39.71 -9.61 10.37
N ALA A 540 39.86 -10.34 9.27
CA ALA A 540 40.10 -9.72 7.97
C ALA A 540 38.86 -8.94 7.51
N MET A 541 39.03 -7.71 7.00
CA MET A 541 37.91 -6.90 6.52
C MET A 541 38.27 -6.05 5.31
N VAL A 542 37.27 -5.73 4.48
CA VAL A 542 37.39 -4.78 3.37
C VAL A 542 36.55 -3.54 3.66
N ARG A 543 37.10 -2.36 3.38
CA ARG A 543 36.40 -1.07 3.50
C ARG A 543 36.68 -0.20 2.28
N THR A 544 35.68 0.58 1.88
CA THR A 544 35.81 1.59 0.83
C THR A 544 36.04 2.96 1.47
N LEU A 545 37.04 3.69 0.99
CA LEU A 545 37.41 5.02 1.48
C LEU A 545 37.65 5.97 0.31
N ALA A 546 37.53 7.27 0.57
CA ALA A 546 38.01 8.29 -0.37
C ALA A 546 39.51 8.08 -0.65
N ALA A 547 39.95 8.37 -1.88
CA ALA A 547 41.35 8.34 -2.23
C ALA A 547 42.14 9.36 -1.39
N GLY A 548 43.39 9.03 -1.05
CA GLY A 548 44.27 9.87 -0.24
C GLY A 548 45.06 9.11 0.80
N LYS A 549 45.79 9.86 1.64
CA LYS A 549 46.67 9.32 2.67
C LYS A 549 45.97 9.20 4.03
N TYR A 550 46.17 8.06 4.68
CA TYR A 550 45.58 7.73 5.97
C TYR A 550 46.62 7.15 6.93
N PHE A 551 46.34 7.26 8.23
CA PHE A 551 47.07 6.54 9.26
C PHE A 551 46.16 5.48 9.87
N LEU A 552 46.59 4.22 9.82
CA LEU A 552 45.81 3.07 10.28
C LEU A 552 46.46 2.45 11.49
N THR A 553 45.64 2.01 12.44
CA THR A 553 46.11 1.24 13.60
C THR A 553 45.31 -0.04 13.74
N ALA A 554 45.97 -1.15 14.05
CA ALA A 554 45.36 -2.40 14.48
C ALA A 554 45.77 -2.66 15.94
N LYS A 555 44.82 -2.94 16.81
CA LYS A 555 45.06 -3.34 18.21
C LYS A 555 44.45 -4.70 18.49
N TYR A 556 45.13 -5.54 19.27
CA TYR A 556 44.67 -6.87 19.63
C TYR A 556 45.14 -7.27 21.02
N GLY A 557 44.31 -8.01 21.75
CA GLY A 557 44.61 -8.42 23.12
C GLY A 557 44.81 -7.24 24.06
N VAL A 558 45.72 -7.39 25.02
CA VAL A 558 45.92 -6.45 26.12
C VAL A 558 46.72 -5.22 25.70
N ASN A 559 47.79 -5.39 24.94
CA ASN A 559 48.72 -4.32 24.58
C ASN A 559 49.35 -4.44 23.19
N ALA A 560 48.96 -5.44 22.37
CA ALA A 560 49.52 -5.56 21.04
C ALA A 560 48.89 -4.54 20.10
N SER A 561 49.75 -3.83 19.38
CA SER A 561 49.32 -2.85 18.39
C SER A 561 50.36 -2.70 17.28
N ALA A 562 49.86 -2.40 16.10
CA ALA A 562 50.65 -2.04 14.92
C ALA A 562 49.98 -0.85 14.25
N ALA A 563 50.77 0.00 13.60
CA ALA A 563 50.28 1.15 12.88
C ALA A 563 51.09 1.38 11.61
N THR A 564 50.47 1.95 10.60
CA THR A 564 51.14 2.29 9.35
C THR A 564 50.42 3.44 8.64
N GLU A 565 51.16 4.22 7.87
CA GLU A 565 50.59 5.16 6.91
C GLU A 565 50.31 4.45 5.60
N VAL A 566 49.16 4.74 5.02
CA VAL A 566 48.69 4.09 3.79
C VAL A 566 48.19 5.14 2.82
N GLU A 567 48.30 4.83 1.54
CA GLU A 567 47.65 5.59 0.48
C GLU A 567 46.57 4.73 -0.17
N VAL A 568 45.36 5.29 -0.24
CA VAL A 568 44.23 4.69 -0.95
C VAL A 568 44.18 5.33 -2.33
N LYS A 569 44.37 4.51 -3.37
CA LYS A 569 44.23 4.94 -4.76
C LYS A 569 42.81 4.68 -5.26
N PRO A 570 42.25 5.56 -6.10
CA PRO A 570 40.90 5.40 -6.60
C PRO A 570 40.76 4.14 -7.46
N ASN A 571 39.63 3.46 -7.33
CA ASN A 571 39.31 2.22 -8.05
C ASN A 571 40.37 1.11 -7.92
N GLN A 572 41.13 1.10 -6.83
CA GLN A 572 42.09 0.04 -6.52
C GLN A 572 41.77 -0.60 -5.17
N LEU A 573 42.13 -1.88 -5.03
CA LEU A 573 42.12 -2.58 -3.76
C LEU A 573 43.55 -2.69 -3.23
N ALA A 574 43.87 -1.93 -2.19
CA ALA A 574 45.13 -2.06 -1.48
C ALA A 574 45.00 -3.07 -0.33
N GLU A 575 46.01 -3.89 -0.11
CA GLU A 575 46.04 -4.86 0.98
C GLU A 575 47.09 -4.48 2.02
N PHE A 576 46.69 -4.46 3.30
CA PHE A 576 47.56 -4.13 4.43
C PHE A 576 47.50 -5.23 5.48
N VAL A 577 48.67 -5.79 5.79
CA VAL A 577 48.85 -6.83 6.80
C VAL A 577 49.53 -6.22 8.02
N PHE A 578 48.86 -6.29 9.17
CA PHE A 578 49.37 -5.84 10.46
C PHE A 578 49.94 -7.04 11.21
N THR A 579 51.27 -7.13 11.28
CA THR A 579 51.94 -8.08 12.16
C THR A 579 51.91 -7.56 13.59
N LEU A 580 51.15 -8.23 14.46
CA LEU A 580 50.91 -7.77 15.83
C LEU A 580 51.91 -8.34 16.85
N ASN A 581 52.71 -9.35 16.45
CA ASN A 581 53.67 -10.06 17.29
C ASN A 581 53.02 -10.50 18.62
N VAL A 582 51.95 -11.28 18.54
CA VAL A 582 51.14 -11.66 19.72
C VAL A 582 51.43 -13.09 20.15
N GLY A 583 51.60 -13.30 21.46
CA GLY A 583 51.60 -14.60 22.12
C GLY A 583 50.48 -14.74 23.13
N THR A 584 50.33 -15.94 23.69
CA THR A 584 49.31 -16.26 24.69
C THR A 584 49.98 -16.48 26.05
N LEU A 585 49.59 -15.70 27.05
CA LEU A 585 49.89 -15.97 28.46
C LEU A 585 48.75 -16.79 29.04
N LYS A 586 49.05 -18.03 29.44
CA LYS A 586 48.21 -18.82 30.32
C LYS A 586 48.83 -18.73 31.70
N ILE A 587 48.20 -18.01 32.62
CA ILE A 587 48.71 -17.80 33.96
C ILE A 587 47.77 -18.34 35.01
N SER A 588 48.34 -19.03 35.99
CA SER A 588 47.64 -19.56 37.15
C SER A 588 48.50 -19.39 38.39
N SER A 589 47.93 -19.64 39.56
CA SER A 589 48.67 -19.65 40.82
C SER A 589 48.24 -20.83 41.67
N ALA A 590 49.16 -21.45 42.40
CA ALA A 590 48.90 -22.64 43.21
C ALA A 590 49.78 -22.67 44.47
N ALA A 591 49.47 -23.56 45.42
CA ALA A 591 50.23 -23.69 46.67
C ALA A 591 51.63 -24.29 46.42
N THR A 592 51.71 -25.27 45.53
CA THR A 592 52.93 -25.98 45.11
C THR A 592 52.89 -26.25 43.60
N LYS A 593 54.01 -26.74 43.03
CA LYS A 593 54.09 -27.08 41.61
C LYS A 593 53.10 -28.18 41.22
N GLU A 594 52.93 -29.22 42.05
CA GLU A 594 51.99 -30.32 41.78
C GLU A 594 50.53 -29.95 42.10
N SER A 595 50.28 -29.00 43.00
CA SER A 595 48.90 -28.66 43.39
C SER A 595 48.06 -28.07 42.26
N SER A 596 46.75 -28.32 42.34
CA SER A 596 45.74 -27.69 41.48
C SER A 596 45.76 -26.16 41.64
N PRO A 597 45.55 -25.40 40.54
CA PRO A 597 45.44 -23.95 40.63
C PRO A 597 44.35 -23.49 41.59
N TYR A 598 44.63 -22.42 42.32
CA TYR A 598 43.63 -21.72 43.09
C TYR A 598 42.53 -21.19 42.17
N THR A 599 41.27 -21.46 42.51
CA THR A 599 40.08 -21.11 41.73
C THR A 599 39.63 -19.66 41.92
N ASN A 600 40.01 -19.00 43.01
CA ASN A 600 39.69 -17.59 43.29
C ASN A 600 40.72 -16.96 44.26
N GLY A 601 40.57 -15.68 44.58
CA GLY A 601 41.32 -15.01 45.66
C GLY A 601 42.70 -14.46 45.29
N ASN A 602 43.11 -14.55 44.02
CA ASN A 602 44.36 -13.95 43.54
C ASN A 602 44.09 -12.69 42.72
N GLN A 603 45.04 -11.77 42.73
CA GLN A 603 45.05 -10.57 41.93
C GLN A 603 46.34 -10.54 41.12
N PHE A 604 46.24 -10.39 39.81
CA PHE A 604 47.39 -10.32 38.92
C PHE A 604 47.51 -8.89 38.39
N SER A 605 48.64 -8.25 38.65
CA SER A 605 49.02 -6.98 38.02
C SER A 605 50.13 -7.23 37.02
N LEU A 606 49.91 -6.85 35.77
CA LEU A 606 50.90 -6.96 34.70
C LEU A 606 51.60 -5.62 34.49
N TYR A 607 52.93 -5.65 34.40
CA TYR A 607 53.79 -4.50 34.16
C TYR A 607 54.76 -4.78 33.01
N TYR A 608 55.24 -3.72 32.36
CA TYR A 608 56.41 -3.85 31.49
C TYR A 608 57.64 -4.21 32.35
N ALA A 609 58.54 -5.05 31.83
CA ALA A 609 59.73 -5.47 32.59
C ALA A 609 60.67 -4.29 32.90
N LYS A 610 60.82 -3.35 31.96
CA LYS A 610 61.67 -2.17 32.08
C LYS A 610 61.17 -1.22 33.17
N LYS A 611 62.11 -0.76 34.01
CA LYS A 611 61.89 0.29 35.02
C LYS A 611 62.13 1.68 34.42
N ASP A 612 61.41 2.67 34.91
CA ASP A 612 61.69 4.08 34.65
C ASP A 612 62.92 4.56 35.45
N ILE A 613 63.31 5.82 35.24
CA ILE A 613 64.47 6.44 35.93
C ILE A 613 64.28 6.52 37.45
N LYS A 614 63.06 6.37 37.96
CA LYS A 614 62.73 6.34 39.39
C LYS A 614 62.64 4.91 39.93
N GLY A 615 62.96 3.90 39.12
CA GLY A 615 62.91 2.49 39.49
C GLY A 615 61.52 1.84 39.42
N ASN A 616 60.50 2.56 38.96
CA ASN A 616 59.13 2.06 38.91
C ASN A 616 58.83 1.37 37.57
N ARG A 617 57.98 0.34 37.59
CA ARG A 617 57.49 -0.31 36.37
C ARG A 617 56.14 0.28 35.97
N THR A 618 55.95 0.51 34.66
CA THR A 618 54.67 0.97 34.14
C THR A 618 53.66 -0.18 34.11
N LYS A 619 52.53 0.01 34.81
CA LYS A 619 51.43 -0.95 34.84
C LYS A 619 50.72 -1.00 33.50
N ILE A 620 50.48 -2.21 33.01
CA ILE A 620 49.78 -2.48 31.73
C ILE A 620 48.32 -2.82 32.00
N ASN A 621 48.07 -3.75 32.91
CA ASN A 621 46.73 -4.24 33.18
C ASN A 621 46.63 -4.88 34.57
N TYR A 622 45.40 -5.15 35.00
CA TYR A 622 45.06 -5.75 36.27
C TYR A 622 43.88 -6.70 36.10
N TRP A 623 43.96 -7.88 36.73
CA TRP A 623 42.88 -8.86 36.71
C TRP A 623 42.68 -9.49 38.09
N ASN A 624 41.42 -9.64 38.48
CA ASN A 624 41.03 -10.49 39.59
C ASN A 624 40.89 -11.94 39.09
N ASN A 625 41.43 -12.90 39.82
CA ASN A 625 41.50 -14.29 39.38
C ASN A 625 40.20 -15.07 39.56
N GLN A 626 39.91 -15.93 38.58
CA GLN A 626 38.89 -17.00 38.61
C GLN A 626 39.50 -18.36 38.18
N GLY A 627 40.73 -18.69 38.61
CA GLY A 627 41.40 -19.94 38.26
C GLY A 627 42.60 -19.77 37.34
N ILE A 628 42.51 -20.34 36.13
CA ILE A 628 43.50 -20.19 35.06
C ILE A 628 43.06 -19.04 34.16
N MET A 629 43.89 -18.03 34.01
CA MET A 629 43.62 -16.92 33.10
C MET A 629 44.38 -17.06 31.80
N ILE A 630 43.71 -16.80 30.68
CA ILE A 630 44.31 -16.75 29.35
C ILE A 630 44.24 -15.32 28.84
N LYS A 631 45.40 -14.74 28.51
CA LYS A 631 45.55 -13.37 28.01
C LYS A 631 46.42 -13.34 26.77
N LEU A 632 46.05 -12.49 25.82
CA LEU A 632 46.81 -12.27 24.59
C LEU A 632 47.65 -11.01 24.76
N LEU A 633 48.96 -11.14 24.60
CA LEU A 633 49.94 -10.09 24.86
C LEU A 633 50.88 -9.94 23.67
N LYS A 634 51.43 -8.73 23.48
CA LYS A 634 52.56 -8.55 22.58
C LYS A 634 53.73 -9.39 23.09
N ALA A 635 54.50 -9.99 22.19
CA ALA A 635 55.70 -10.73 22.54
C ALA A 635 56.72 -9.80 23.23
N GLY A 636 57.43 -10.35 24.20
CA GLY A 636 58.37 -9.62 25.05
C GLY A 636 58.32 -10.09 26.50
N THR A 637 59.16 -9.47 27.31
CA THR A 637 59.29 -9.79 28.74
C THR A 637 58.45 -8.84 29.58
N TYR A 638 57.74 -9.42 30.54
CA TYR A 638 56.82 -8.74 31.43
C TYR A 638 57.10 -9.10 32.88
N HIS A 639 56.65 -8.24 33.77
CA HIS A 639 56.69 -8.48 35.20
C HIS A 639 55.26 -8.65 35.71
N VAL A 640 54.96 -9.79 36.32
CA VAL A 640 53.66 -10.07 36.91
C VAL A 640 53.77 -10.08 38.42
N VAL A 641 52.93 -9.28 39.07
CA VAL A 641 52.77 -9.28 40.52
C VAL A 641 51.47 -10.01 40.86
N THR A 642 51.59 -11.13 41.56
CA THR A 642 50.47 -11.95 42.04
C THR A 642 50.26 -11.69 43.52
N LYS A 643 49.08 -11.22 43.90
CA LYS A 643 48.70 -10.97 45.30
C LYS A 643 47.59 -11.92 45.74
N ARG A 644 47.74 -12.56 46.89
CA ARG A 644 46.72 -13.39 47.55
C ARG A 644 46.67 -13.04 49.04
N GLY A 645 45.63 -12.33 49.47
CA GLY A 645 45.59 -11.76 50.82
C GLY A 645 46.75 -10.78 51.07
N LYS A 646 47.60 -11.07 52.07
CA LYS A 646 48.83 -10.32 52.35
C LYS A 646 50.06 -10.79 51.55
N LEU A 647 49.97 -11.95 50.89
CA LEU A 647 51.09 -12.53 50.14
C LEU A 647 51.23 -11.84 48.79
N ILE A 648 52.48 -11.52 48.41
CA ILE A 648 52.84 -10.92 47.12
C ILE A 648 53.99 -11.74 46.54
N VAL A 649 53.80 -12.22 45.31
CA VAL A 649 54.82 -12.93 44.53
C VAL A 649 55.03 -12.20 43.23
N GLU A 650 56.29 -11.91 42.92
CA GLU A 650 56.70 -11.28 41.69
C GLU A 650 57.33 -12.31 40.76
N THR A 651 56.99 -12.29 39.47
CA THR A 651 57.48 -13.25 38.50
C THR A 651 57.72 -12.56 37.16
N GLU A 652 58.91 -12.74 36.62
CA GLU A 652 59.22 -12.34 35.26
C GLU A 652 58.71 -13.40 34.28
N VAL A 653 58.09 -12.95 33.19
CA VAL A 653 57.47 -13.81 32.19
C VAL A 653 57.78 -13.34 30.79
N THR A 654 58.33 -14.23 29.98
CA THR A 654 58.59 -14.00 28.56
C THR A 654 57.46 -14.58 27.73
N ILE A 655 56.85 -13.73 26.89
CA ILE A 655 55.83 -14.11 25.93
C ILE A 655 56.47 -14.21 24.56
N GLU A 656 56.43 -15.39 23.96
CA GLU A 656 56.87 -15.60 22.59
C GLU A 656 55.70 -15.46 21.62
N ALA A 657 55.96 -14.85 20.46
CA ALA A 657 54.93 -14.65 19.46
C ALA A 657 54.44 -16.00 18.91
N ASN A 658 53.13 -16.12 18.72
CA ASN A 658 52.44 -17.32 18.24
C ASN A 658 52.63 -18.59 19.11
N LYS A 659 53.08 -18.45 20.36
CA LYS A 659 53.18 -19.55 21.33
C LYS A 659 52.31 -19.31 22.56
N VAL A 660 52.12 -20.37 23.34
CA VAL A 660 51.49 -20.31 24.67
C VAL A 660 52.58 -20.40 25.73
N SER A 661 52.75 -19.34 26.50
CA SER A 661 53.54 -19.34 27.74
C SER A 661 52.62 -19.75 28.89
N ASP A 662 52.78 -20.98 29.39
CA ASP A 662 52.01 -21.51 30.53
C ASP A 662 52.81 -21.32 31.84
N ILE A 663 52.29 -20.50 32.74
CA ILE A 663 52.99 -20.00 33.92
C ILE A 663 52.15 -20.29 35.16
N LYS A 664 52.70 -21.10 36.06
CA LYS A 664 52.11 -21.38 37.37
C LYS A 664 52.92 -20.66 38.45
N VAL A 665 52.35 -19.60 39.02
CA VAL A 665 52.96 -18.82 40.11
C VAL A 665 52.72 -19.54 41.44
N ILE A 666 53.80 -19.88 42.15
CA ILE A 666 53.69 -20.58 43.44
C ILE A 666 53.48 -19.55 44.55
N VAL A 667 52.31 -19.59 45.20
CA VAL A 667 51.94 -18.73 46.32
C VAL A 667 51.66 -19.62 47.51
N LYS A 668 52.69 -19.91 48.30
CA LYS A 668 52.57 -20.77 49.48
C LYS A 668 51.74 -20.06 50.55
N PRO A 669 50.67 -20.68 51.09
CA PRO A 669 50.04 -20.17 52.30
C PRO A 669 51.08 -20.18 53.43
N LEU A 670 51.02 -19.16 54.29
CA LEU A 670 51.79 -19.14 55.54
C LEU A 670 51.31 -20.24 56.49
#